data_AF-A0A150XZ12-F1
#
_entry.id   AF-A0A150XZ12-F1
#
_cell.length_a   1.000
_cell.length_b   1.000
_cell.length_c   1.000
_cell.angle_alpha   90.00
_cell.angle_beta   90.00
_cell.angle_gamma   90.00
#
_symmetry.space_group_name_H-M   'P 1'
#
loop_
_entity.id
_entity.type
_entity.pdbx_description
1 polymer ?
#
loop_
_entity_poly.entity_id
_entity_poly.type
_entity_poly.pdbx_seq_one_letter_code
_entity_poly.pdbx_strand_id
1 'polypeptide(L)'
;MKTKLTKKFYMRISLVVALLLWLIMTLLDVLQVLAFRSDVDLGISPVVPVLIMDFFFVFLVLYYRLRITRLESTDFIDYLWRVFAIGLVATLVSVAIGLFNSSIADSALSKNPFLEEVLFSLRFGMVSVFLISTFTVWKKLILYQKSKRLVLWWNVFEGIVLLSIFFDLTGAELQTSDLFKVLFGIITLMALILSANLKWVAYLNFKQKWKSILLILLITIYLGYFFTSIYVPGEDTMDNLKSIDNLFVISLFVFLLFYSIFSLLVILFNLPTSSVFEKKMEEAINFQRLSQSIQQGENENQIFDILLTSSMSAVYADAGWLEINRNKQETEELEIRRKNLSPTNRLEVIEQIKTSKQKSVLKNPLSKATEQDQTLVVFKKSNFRSVLIVPLVIQEKVAGHMYLLNELSDGFNKEMINIINTFASQASISIENFRLLGEALENERYKKELNIAKKVQRALLPENLDHDSCFQIHAYTQAPDEVGGDYYDTFKLSDHKFVVVIGDVSGKGTSAAFHMSQMKGIFQSLVQLDLAPDEFLVKANKALSGCLEKTSFITLSYFVIDTERRSVEYSRAGHCPTLFYSSQNASAEFLENKGLGLGILRNDSFKNYVFVNRMTFQKDDIIVLYTDGISEASNHSGEEFGYERMKKILTENAKYDAVSIQKTFIKKLFEFCEDKNLNDDYTMVVIKFK
;
A
#
# COMPACT_ATOMS: atom_id res chain seq x y z
N MET A 1 48.89 -17.18 -13.88
CA MET A 1 48.20 -17.30 -12.59
C MET A 1 48.47 -16.05 -11.75
N LYS A 2 47.68 -14.98 -11.92
CA LYS A 2 47.83 -13.74 -11.11
C LYS A 2 47.11 -13.97 -9.78
N THR A 3 47.85 -14.37 -8.75
CA THR A 3 47.38 -14.36 -7.37
C THR A 3 47.03 -12.91 -7.00
N LYS A 4 45.76 -12.52 -7.16
CA LYS A 4 45.25 -11.25 -6.62
C LYS A 4 45.33 -11.35 -5.10
N LEU A 5 46.39 -10.80 -4.52
CA LEU A 5 46.54 -10.64 -3.07
C LEU A 5 45.29 -9.93 -2.53
N THR A 6 44.63 -10.53 -1.54
CA THR A 6 43.38 -10.01 -0.99
C THR A 6 43.65 -8.78 -0.11
N LYS A 7 42.70 -7.83 -0.03
CA LYS A 7 42.82 -6.65 0.86
C LYS A 7 43.15 -7.02 2.33
N LYS A 8 42.74 -8.21 2.78
CA LYS A 8 43.05 -8.78 4.10
C LYS A 8 44.54 -9.11 4.28
N PHE A 9 45.21 -9.55 3.21
CA PHE A 9 46.65 -9.80 3.20
C PHE A 9 47.43 -8.49 3.35
N TYR A 10 47.13 -7.47 2.55
CA TYR A 10 47.76 -6.15 2.66
C TYR A 10 47.56 -5.54 4.04
N MET A 11 46.35 -5.63 4.62
CA MET A 11 46.09 -5.16 5.98
C MET A 11 47.00 -5.85 7.02
N ARG A 12 47.14 -7.17 6.96
CA ARG A 12 48.00 -7.92 7.91
C ARG A 12 49.47 -7.57 7.73
N ILE A 13 49.94 -7.47 6.48
CA ILE A 13 51.32 -7.09 6.20
C ILE A 13 51.61 -5.68 6.69
N SER A 14 50.73 -4.71 6.43
CA SER A 14 50.95 -3.33 6.90
C SER A 14 51.10 -3.26 8.43
N LEU A 15 50.32 -4.06 9.18
CA LEU A 15 50.47 -4.13 10.63
C LEU A 15 51.80 -4.77 11.05
N VAL A 16 52.17 -5.91 10.42
CA VAL A 16 53.44 -6.59 10.74
C VAL A 16 54.64 -5.70 10.44
N VAL A 17 54.63 -5.01 9.29
CA VAL A 17 55.70 -4.09 8.91
C VAL A 17 55.75 -2.89 9.85
N ALA A 18 54.61 -2.31 10.24
CA ALA A 18 54.57 -1.22 11.22
C ALA A 18 55.15 -1.67 12.58
N LEU A 19 54.79 -2.86 13.07
CA LEU A 19 55.33 -3.39 14.32
C LEU A 19 56.85 -3.67 14.24
N LEU A 20 57.33 -4.19 13.12
CA LEU A 20 58.76 -4.40 12.89
C LEU A 20 59.53 -3.08 12.85
N LEU A 21 59.02 -2.08 12.12
CA LEU A 21 59.63 -0.75 12.06
C LEU A 21 59.65 -0.07 13.42
N TRP A 22 58.58 -0.19 14.20
CA TRP A 22 58.54 0.32 15.56
C TRP A 22 59.59 -0.37 16.46
N LEU A 23 59.74 -1.70 16.38
CA LEU A 23 60.77 -2.42 17.14
C LEU A 23 62.19 -2.05 16.71
N ILE A 24 62.42 -1.88 15.40
CA ILE A 24 63.71 -1.43 14.86
C ILE A 24 64.02 -0.01 15.35
N MET A 25 63.02 0.88 15.36
CA MET A 25 63.16 2.25 15.89
C MET A 25 63.58 2.20 17.36
N THR A 26 62.86 1.46 18.21
CA THR A 26 63.22 1.30 19.63
C THR A 26 64.64 0.76 19.81
N LEU A 27 65.05 -0.21 18.98
CA LEU A 27 66.40 -0.77 19.04
C LEU A 27 67.46 0.27 18.65
N LEU A 28 67.20 1.08 17.62
CA LEU A 28 68.11 2.14 17.19
C LEU A 28 68.24 3.24 18.24
N ASP A 29 67.13 3.66 18.86
CA ASP A 29 67.15 4.66 19.93
C ASP A 29 67.99 4.16 21.12
N VAL A 30 67.79 2.90 21.52
CA VAL A 30 68.59 2.22 22.56
C VAL A 30 70.08 2.14 22.18
N LEU A 31 70.40 1.82 20.93
CA LEU A 31 71.78 1.77 20.45
C LEU A 31 72.42 3.16 20.43
N GLN A 32 71.70 4.20 20.01
CA GLN A 32 72.19 5.58 20.02
C GLN A 32 72.51 6.06 21.44
N VAL A 33 71.64 5.73 22.41
CA VAL A 33 71.92 6.00 23.83
C VAL A 33 73.17 5.25 24.31
N LEU A 34 73.37 4.00 23.88
CA LEU A 34 74.55 3.20 24.23
C LEU A 34 75.84 3.81 23.64
N ALA A 35 75.77 4.21 22.38
CA ALA A 35 76.86 4.83 21.64
C ALA A 35 77.27 6.18 22.22
N PHE A 36 76.29 7.03 22.53
CA PHE A 36 76.51 8.31 23.22
C PHE A 36 77.19 8.12 24.58
N ARG A 37 76.81 7.09 25.35
CA ARG A 37 77.47 6.80 26.64
C ARG A 37 78.85 6.16 26.51
N SER A 38 79.13 5.46 25.41
CA SER A 38 80.39 4.74 25.20
C SER A 38 81.41 5.54 24.38
N ASP A 39 81.06 6.76 23.95
CA ASP A 39 81.84 7.60 23.03
C ASP A 39 82.20 6.87 21.72
N VAL A 40 81.30 5.99 21.26
CA VAL A 40 81.46 5.19 20.03
C VAL A 40 80.57 5.80 18.95
N ASP A 41 81.15 6.14 17.81
CA ASP A 41 80.35 6.49 16.63
C ASP A 41 79.81 5.20 15.97
N LEU A 42 78.48 5.08 15.91
CA LEU A 42 77.80 3.95 15.26
C LEU A 42 77.94 4.00 13.73
N GLY A 43 78.36 5.12 13.15
CA GLY A 43 78.38 5.34 11.70
C GLY A 43 76.97 5.34 11.07
N ILE A 44 75.92 5.45 11.89
CA ILE A 44 74.52 5.51 11.43
C ILE A 44 74.20 6.97 11.10
N SER A 45 73.77 7.22 9.86
CA SER A 45 73.33 8.55 9.47
C SER A 45 72.13 9.00 10.31
N PRO A 46 72.09 10.27 10.77
CA PRO A 46 70.96 10.85 11.49
C PRO A 46 69.61 10.77 10.76
N VAL A 47 69.64 10.54 9.44
CA VAL A 47 68.45 10.40 8.59
C VAL A 47 67.76 9.04 8.77
N VAL A 48 68.49 8.00 9.18
CA VAL A 48 67.98 6.61 9.25
C VAL A 48 66.85 6.45 10.28
N PRO A 49 66.97 6.91 11.54
CA PRO A 49 65.89 6.84 12.52
C PRO A 49 64.62 7.59 12.07
N VAL A 50 64.81 8.78 11.49
CA VAL A 50 63.71 9.62 10.96
C VAL A 50 62.95 8.87 9.86
N LEU A 51 63.67 8.26 8.90
CA LEU A 51 63.03 7.46 7.84
C LEU A 51 62.25 6.26 8.40
N ILE A 52 62.77 5.60 9.43
CA ILE A 52 62.10 4.44 10.04
C ILE A 52 60.82 4.87 10.73
N MET A 53 60.84 6.00 11.45
CA MET A 53 59.65 6.62 12.04
C MET A 53 58.62 7.00 10.97
N ASP A 54 59.05 7.62 9.87
CA ASP A 54 58.18 8.00 8.75
C ASP A 54 57.50 6.77 8.13
N PHE A 55 58.27 5.72 7.87
CA PHE A 55 57.72 4.46 7.35
C PHE A 55 56.77 3.80 8.36
N PHE A 56 57.08 3.85 9.67
CA PHE A 56 56.18 3.38 10.71
C PHE A 56 54.81 4.08 10.60
N PHE A 57 54.79 5.41 10.49
CA PHE A 57 53.54 6.16 10.31
C PHE A 57 52.82 5.79 9.02
N VAL A 58 53.53 5.71 7.88
CA VAL A 58 52.94 5.34 6.58
C VAL A 58 52.27 3.97 6.65
N PHE A 59 52.95 2.95 7.19
CA PHE A 59 52.38 1.61 7.30
C PHE A 59 51.24 1.54 8.30
N LEU A 60 51.28 2.32 9.38
CA LEU A 60 50.18 2.41 10.34
C LEU A 60 48.94 3.08 9.74
N VAL A 61 49.11 4.15 8.98
CA VAL A 61 48.02 4.80 8.20
C VAL A 61 47.42 3.82 7.19
N LEU A 62 48.25 3.09 6.44
CA LEU A 62 47.79 2.08 5.48
C LEU A 62 46.98 0.97 6.15
N TYR A 63 47.45 0.48 7.30
CA TYR A 63 46.74 -0.53 8.09
C TYR A 63 45.33 -0.06 8.46
N TYR A 64 45.20 1.12 9.09
CA TYR A 64 43.91 1.63 9.53
C TYR A 64 42.98 2.02 8.37
N ARG A 65 43.53 2.55 7.28
CA ARG A 65 42.78 2.81 6.04
C ARG A 65 42.14 1.53 5.49
N LEU A 66 42.87 0.41 5.47
CA LEU A 66 42.36 -0.88 5.02
C LEU A 66 41.39 -1.53 6.02
N ARG A 67 41.68 -1.44 7.32
CA ARG A 67 40.87 -2.02 8.40
C ARG A 67 39.47 -1.41 8.47
N ILE A 68 39.36 -0.08 8.41
CA ILE A 68 38.10 0.65 8.57
C ILE A 68 37.23 0.62 7.31
N THR A 69 37.84 0.42 6.12
CA THR A 69 37.07 0.24 4.87
C THR A 69 36.18 -1.00 4.90
N ARG A 70 36.50 -2.00 5.74
CA ARG A 70 35.75 -3.28 5.85
C ARG A 70 34.51 -3.19 6.73
N LEU A 71 34.32 -2.09 7.45
CA LEU A 71 33.19 -1.90 8.35
C LEU A 71 32.09 -1.18 7.58
N GLU A 72 31.06 -1.94 7.19
CA GLU A 72 29.83 -1.45 6.57
C GLU A 72 28.73 -1.23 7.61
N SER A 73 29.04 -1.16 8.92
CA SER A 73 28.01 -0.80 9.89
C SER A 73 27.59 0.65 9.67
N THR A 74 26.27 0.82 9.50
CA THR A 74 25.59 2.10 9.35
C THR A 74 25.45 2.84 10.68
N ASP A 75 25.87 2.24 11.81
CA ASP A 75 25.76 2.83 13.13
C ASP A 75 26.98 3.68 13.47
N PHE A 76 26.76 4.99 13.65
CA PHE A 76 27.79 5.95 14.05
C PHE A 76 28.38 5.67 15.44
N ILE A 77 27.59 5.08 16.34
CA ILE A 77 28.02 4.77 17.70
C ILE A 77 29.14 3.73 17.68
N ASP A 78 29.08 2.73 16.80
CA ASP A 78 30.13 1.72 16.68
C ASP A 78 31.49 2.33 16.34
N TYR A 79 31.51 3.36 15.50
CA TYR A 79 32.73 4.08 15.15
C TYR A 79 33.32 4.80 16.37
N LEU A 80 32.49 5.53 17.12
CA LEU A 80 32.91 6.21 18.35
C LEU A 80 33.38 5.22 19.41
N TRP A 81 32.68 4.09 19.56
CA TRP A 81 33.01 3.08 20.56
C TRP A 81 34.37 2.41 20.28
N ARG A 82 34.69 2.16 19.01
CA ARG A 82 36.00 1.61 18.62
C ARG A 82 37.15 2.52 19.00
N VAL A 83 36.97 3.81 18.75
CA VAL A 83 37.96 4.83 19.05
C VAL A 83 38.13 4.93 20.56
N PHE A 84 37.01 5.02 21.28
CA PHE A 84 37.01 4.98 22.73
C PHE A 84 37.75 3.74 23.27
N ALA A 85 37.49 2.55 22.73
CA ALA A 85 38.14 1.32 23.17
C ALA A 85 39.66 1.32 22.89
N ILE A 86 40.09 1.80 21.71
CA ILE A 86 41.52 1.93 21.38
C ILE A 86 42.19 2.96 22.29
N GLY A 87 41.53 4.10 22.52
CA GLY A 87 41.97 5.14 23.45
C GLY A 87 42.11 4.61 24.87
N LEU A 88 41.08 3.92 25.38
CA LEU A 88 41.08 3.31 26.71
C LEU A 88 42.25 2.33 26.89
N VAL A 89 42.49 1.43 25.93
CA VAL A 89 43.62 0.50 25.98
C VAL A 89 44.95 1.26 25.97
N ALA A 90 45.10 2.26 25.09
CA ALA A 90 46.30 3.08 25.04
C ALA A 90 46.54 3.86 26.34
N THR A 91 45.48 4.41 26.94
CA THR A 91 45.55 5.16 28.19
C THR A 91 45.90 4.24 29.35
N LEU A 92 45.28 3.05 29.45
CA LEU A 92 45.61 2.06 30.48
C LEU A 92 47.07 1.61 30.40
N VAL A 93 47.58 1.35 29.19
CA VAL A 93 48.99 1.01 28.98
C VAL A 93 49.89 2.18 29.38
N SER A 94 49.58 3.41 28.95
CA SER A 94 50.34 4.61 29.30
C SER A 94 50.38 4.88 30.81
N VAL A 95 49.24 4.75 31.49
CA VAL A 95 49.13 4.88 32.94
C VAL A 95 49.88 3.76 33.66
N ALA A 96 49.80 2.52 33.18
CA ALA A 96 50.56 1.41 33.74
C ALA A 96 52.08 1.64 33.63
N ILE A 97 52.56 2.18 32.50
CA ILE A 97 53.95 2.60 32.33
C ILE A 97 54.30 3.72 33.34
N GLY A 98 53.43 4.72 33.50
CA GLY A 98 53.63 5.79 34.48
C GLY A 98 53.71 5.29 35.93
N LEU A 99 52.82 4.38 36.32
CA LEU A 99 52.83 3.74 37.65
C LEU A 99 54.06 2.87 37.86
N PHE A 100 54.49 2.15 36.82
CA PHE A 100 55.72 1.36 36.85
C PHE A 100 56.95 2.27 37.06
N ASN A 101 57.04 3.38 36.33
CA ASN A 101 58.11 4.37 36.51
C ASN A 101 58.11 4.95 37.92
N SER A 102 56.93 5.30 38.45
CA SER A 102 56.80 5.81 39.82
C SER A 102 57.20 4.77 40.87
N SER A 103 56.86 3.50 40.67
CA SER A 103 57.20 2.40 41.60
C SER A 103 58.70 2.11 41.67
N ILE A 104 59.44 2.51 40.63
CA ILE A 104 60.86 2.21 40.44
C ILE A 104 61.72 3.47 40.64
N ALA A 105 61.11 4.63 40.89
CA ALA A 105 61.72 5.96 40.91
C ALA A 105 63.02 6.03 41.74
N ASP A 106 63.06 5.41 42.92
CA ASP A 106 64.23 5.44 43.82
C ASP A 106 65.27 4.33 43.56
N SER A 107 65.00 3.43 42.62
CA SER A 107 65.88 2.28 42.33
C SER A 107 66.96 2.61 41.29
N ALA A 108 68.00 1.79 41.21
CA ALA A 108 69.00 1.89 40.12
C ALA A 108 68.38 1.68 38.72
N LEU A 109 67.19 1.08 38.65
CA LEU A 109 66.52 0.77 37.40
C LEU A 109 65.80 1.99 36.79
N SER A 110 65.36 2.98 37.59
CA SER A 110 64.77 4.22 37.06
C SER A 110 65.81 5.09 36.35
N LYS A 111 67.07 5.04 36.82
CA LYS A 111 68.20 5.76 36.23
C LYS A 111 68.80 5.05 35.01
N ASN A 112 68.22 3.92 34.59
CA ASN A 112 68.66 3.20 33.41
C ASN A 112 68.07 3.85 32.14
N PRO A 113 68.90 4.51 31.32
CA PRO A 113 68.43 5.26 30.16
C PRO A 113 67.85 4.35 29.06
N PHE A 114 68.22 3.07 29.03
CA PHE A 114 67.69 2.11 28.07
C PHE A 114 66.23 1.75 28.40
N LEU A 115 65.94 1.57 29.69
CA LEU A 115 64.57 1.30 30.12
C LEU A 115 63.68 2.51 29.86
N GLU A 116 64.19 3.71 30.14
CA GLU A 116 63.49 4.96 29.85
C GLU A 116 63.12 5.08 28.37
N GLU A 117 64.07 4.80 27.47
CA GLU A 117 63.86 4.87 26.02
C GLU A 117 62.85 3.83 25.50
N VAL A 118 62.93 2.59 25.99
CA VAL A 118 61.96 1.54 25.66
C VAL A 118 60.55 1.92 26.11
N LEU A 119 60.41 2.48 27.31
CA LEU A 119 59.11 2.88 27.85
C LEU A 119 58.53 4.11 27.14
N PHE A 120 59.39 5.06 26.75
CA PHE A 120 59.02 6.19 25.91
C PHE A 120 58.54 5.73 24.53
N SER A 121 59.32 4.88 23.85
CA SER A 121 58.97 4.32 22.54
C SER A 121 57.66 3.52 22.57
N LEU A 122 57.38 2.80 23.66
CA LEU A 122 56.10 2.11 23.89
C LEU A 122 54.94 3.08 24.06
N ARG A 123 55.09 4.12 24.87
CA ARG A 123 54.06 5.16 25.03
C ARG A 123 53.78 5.85 23.70
N PHE A 124 54.83 6.24 22.97
CA PHE A 124 54.73 6.90 21.68
C PHE A 124 54.03 6.03 20.62
N GLY A 125 54.38 4.74 20.55
CA GLY A 125 53.71 3.80 19.64
C GLY A 125 52.21 3.71 19.92
N MET A 126 51.80 3.65 21.20
CA MET A 126 50.40 3.60 21.60
C MET A 126 49.63 4.89 21.27
N VAL A 127 50.24 6.06 21.50
CA VAL A 127 49.65 7.35 21.10
C VAL A 127 49.50 7.43 19.59
N SER A 128 50.53 7.03 18.83
CA SER A 128 50.49 7.00 17.36
C SER A 128 49.36 6.12 16.83
N VAL A 129 49.20 4.92 17.42
CA VAL A 129 48.08 4.00 17.13
C VAL A 129 46.73 4.65 17.40
N PHE A 130 46.58 5.33 18.55
CA PHE A 130 45.36 6.03 18.89
C PHE A 130 45.05 7.17 17.91
N LEU A 131 45.99 8.10 17.67
CA LEU A 131 45.78 9.26 16.80
C LEU A 131 45.44 8.85 15.37
N ILE A 132 46.19 7.91 14.77
CA ILE A 132 45.96 7.47 13.38
C ILE A 132 44.65 6.70 13.26
N SER A 133 44.32 5.85 14.24
CA SER A 133 43.03 5.17 14.29
C SER A 133 41.87 6.16 14.41
N THR A 134 42.04 7.19 15.23
CA THR A 134 41.05 8.24 15.47
C THR A 134 40.85 9.06 14.20
N PHE A 135 41.93 9.55 13.57
CA PHE A 135 41.88 10.29 12.32
C PHE A 135 41.13 9.56 11.20
N THR A 136 41.40 8.26 11.05
CA THR A 136 40.77 7.43 10.02
C THR A 136 39.28 7.16 10.27
N VAL A 137 38.84 7.11 11.55
CA VAL A 137 37.43 7.03 11.89
C VAL A 137 36.72 8.39 11.69
N TRP A 138 37.36 9.50 12.08
CA TRP A 138 36.81 10.84 11.90
C TRP A 138 36.56 11.16 10.44
N LYS A 139 37.48 10.75 9.54
CA LYS A 139 37.29 10.81 8.09
C LYS A 139 35.95 10.22 7.64
N LYS A 140 35.57 9.05 8.16
CA LYS A 140 34.31 8.39 7.81
C LYS A 140 33.10 9.21 8.28
N LEU A 141 33.16 9.78 9.48
CA LEU A 141 32.11 10.62 10.03
C LEU A 141 31.96 11.94 9.25
N ILE A 142 33.07 12.61 8.94
CA ILE A 142 33.10 13.85 8.14
C ILE A 142 32.57 13.60 6.74
N LEU A 143 33.00 12.51 6.09
CA LEU A 143 32.58 12.20 4.73
C LEU A 143 31.19 11.51 4.66
N TYR A 144 30.42 11.51 5.76
CA TYR A 144 29.02 11.11 5.72
C TYR A 144 28.20 12.11 4.89
N GLN A 145 27.43 11.60 3.92
CA GLN A 145 26.73 12.41 2.91
C GLN A 145 27.63 13.47 2.24
N LYS A 146 28.84 13.02 1.84
CA LYS A 146 29.87 13.86 1.23
C LYS A 146 29.42 14.49 -0.08
N SER A 147 29.73 15.77 -0.25
CA SER A 147 29.64 16.48 -1.53
C SER A 147 30.96 16.38 -2.30
N LYS A 148 30.94 16.61 -3.63
CA LYS A 148 32.18 16.63 -4.45
C LYS A 148 33.22 17.61 -3.89
N ARG A 149 32.77 18.79 -3.44
CA ARG A 149 33.65 19.80 -2.81
C ARG A 149 34.27 19.29 -1.52
N LEU A 150 33.47 18.71 -0.62
CA LEU A 150 33.99 18.20 0.66
C LEU A 150 35.03 17.10 0.45
N VAL A 151 34.82 16.21 -0.52
CA VAL A 151 35.81 15.17 -0.86
C VAL A 151 37.10 15.79 -1.36
N LEU A 152 37.03 16.82 -2.21
CA LEU A 152 38.21 17.53 -2.70
C LEU A 152 38.98 18.18 -1.55
N TRP A 153 38.32 18.98 -0.71
CA TRP A 153 38.92 19.63 0.45
C TRP A 153 39.55 18.63 1.42
N TRP A 154 38.86 17.52 1.69
CA TRP A 154 39.36 16.45 2.54
C TRP A 154 40.62 15.79 1.94
N ASN A 155 40.60 15.49 0.64
CA ASN A 155 41.74 14.84 -0.02
C ASN A 155 42.97 15.77 -0.04
N VAL A 156 42.79 17.07 -0.22
CA VAL A 156 43.87 18.05 -0.11
C VAL A 156 44.41 18.09 1.32
N PHE A 157 43.54 18.19 2.31
CA PHE A 157 43.91 18.18 3.73
C PHE A 157 44.67 16.91 4.13
N GLU A 158 44.11 15.75 3.82
CA GLU A 158 44.76 14.45 4.07
C GLU A 158 46.09 14.32 3.32
N GLY A 159 46.19 14.86 2.10
CA GLY A 159 47.45 14.91 1.35
C GLY A 159 48.51 15.74 2.06
N ILE A 160 48.16 16.93 2.55
CA ILE A 160 49.09 17.82 3.27
C ILE A 160 49.50 17.20 4.61
N VAL A 161 48.56 16.64 5.37
CA VAL A 161 48.84 15.94 6.64
C VAL A 161 49.70 14.71 6.41
N LEU A 162 49.51 13.94 5.34
CA LEU A 162 50.39 12.80 5.06
C LEU A 162 51.77 13.23 4.55
N LEU A 163 51.86 14.35 3.84
CA LEU A 163 53.15 14.91 3.43
C LEU A 163 53.96 15.39 4.64
N SER A 164 53.30 15.88 5.69
CA SER A 164 53.96 16.34 6.91
C SER A 164 54.61 15.23 7.75
N ILE A 165 54.39 13.95 7.40
CA ILE A 165 55.18 12.84 7.96
C ILE A 165 56.67 13.09 7.69
N PHE A 166 57.01 13.43 6.45
CA PHE A 166 58.39 13.60 5.99
C PHE A 166 58.98 14.99 6.30
N PHE A 167 58.35 15.78 7.18
CA PHE A 167 58.81 17.14 7.47
C PHE A 167 60.22 17.17 8.05
N ASP A 168 60.53 16.24 8.95
CA ASP A 168 61.79 16.19 9.68
C ASP A 168 62.98 15.87 8.74
N LEU A 169 62.74 15.25 7.57
CA LEU A 169 63.75 15.03 6.53
C LEU A 169 64.26 16.32 5.87
N THR A 170 63.51 17.43 6.00
CA THR A 170 63.92 18.71 5.43
C THR A 170 65.05 19.37 6.21
N GLY A 171 65.32 18.90 7.44
CA GLY A 171 66.29 19.51 8.35
C GLY A 171 65.84 20.88 8.90
N ALA A 172 64.59 21.29 8.65
CA ALA A 172 64.04 22.51 9.21
C ALA A 172 63.72 22.32 10.70
N GLU A 173 64.18 23.25 11.53
CA GLU A 173 63.87 23.24 12.96
C GLU A 173 62.37 23.47 13.20
N LEU A 174 61.79 22.64 14.07
CA LEU A 174 60.39 22.76 14.47
C LEU A 174 60.17 24.06 15.26
N GLN A 175 58.98 24.66 15.11
CA GLN A 175 58.53 25.89 15.80
C GLN A 175 59.27 27.19 15.41
N THR A 176 60.57 27.14 15.09
CA THR A 176 61.36 28.30 14.70
C THR A 176 61.29 28.58 13.20
N SER A 177 61.30 27.53 12.37
CA SER A 177 61.26 27.65 10.90
C SER A 177 59.98 28.30 10.37
N ASP A 178 60.13 29.20 9.40
CA ASP A 178 59.00 29.79 8.69
C ASP A 178 58.20 28.75 7.90
N LEU A 179 58.87 27.70 7.39
CA LEU A 179 58.23 26.59 6.70
C LEU A 179 57.25 25.86 7.63
N PHE A 180 57.68 25.59 8.88
CA PHE A 180 56.82 24.99 9.90
C PHE A 180 55.59 25.86 10.17
N LYS A 181 55.78 27.15 10.45
CA LYS A 181 54.68 28.07 10.79
C LYS A 181 53.63 28.16 9.68
N VAL A 182 54.07 28.24 8.42
CA VAL A 182 53.18 28.29 7.26
C VAL A 182 52.42 26.97 7.09
N LEU A 183 53.12 25.83 7.08
CA LEU A 183 52.48 24.52 6.89
C LEU A 183 51.50 24.20 8.03
N PHE A 184 51.92 24.42 9.28
CA PHE A 184 51.09 24.22 10.46
C PHE A 184 49.86 25.15 10.45
N GLY A 185 50.02 26.42 10.05
CA GLY A 185 48.92 27.36 9.89
C GLY A 185 47.89 26.91 8.86
N ILE A 186 48.34 26.44 7.69
CA ILE A 186 47.46 25.90 6.63
C ILE A 186 46.70 24.67 7.13
N ILE A 187 47.41 23.71 7.74
CA ILE A 187 46.81 22.48 8.28
C ILE A 187 45.76 22.83 9.35
N THR A 188 46.10 23.73 10.27
CA THR A 188 45.20 24.17 11.36
C THR A 188 43.94 24.83 10.81
N LEU A 189 44.08 25.73 9.82
CA LEU A 189 42.93 26.39 9.20
C LEU A 189 42.01 25.38 8.49
N MET A 190 42.59 24.46 7.72
CA MET A 190 41.82 23.40 7.05
C MET A 190 41.16 22.46 8.05
N ALA A 191 41.86 22.10 9.14
CA ALA A 191 41.34 21.28 10.22
C ALA A 191 40.10 21.92 10.87
N LEU A 192 40.14 23.23 11.13
CA LEU A 192 39.02 23.98 11.69
C LEU A 192 37.81 24.01 10.72
N ILE A 193 38.05 24.29 9.43
CA ILE A 193 36.99 24.31 8.41
C ILE A 193 36.32 22.94 8.26
N LEU A 194 37.11 21.86 8.18
CA LEU A 194 36.59 20.51 8.03
C LEU A 194 35.86 20.01 9.28
N SER A 195 36.23 20.52 10.46
CA SER A 195 35.60 20.15 11.73
C SER A 195 34.16 20.62 11.88
N ALA A 196 33.76 21.64 11.13
CA ALA A 196 32.37 22.12 11.13
C ALA A 196 31.39 21.16 10.42
N ASN A 197 31.87 20.23 9.59
CA ASN A 197 30.98 19.34 8.83
C ASN A 197 30.58 18.10 9.64
N LEU A 198 29.46 18.22 10.36
CA LEU A 198 28.95 17.24 11.33
C LEU A 198 27.56 16.68 10.95
N LYS A 199 27.31 16.45 9.65
CA LYS A 199 26.00 16.00 9.15
C LYS A 199 25.47 14.72 9.82
N TRP A 200 26.36 13.83 10.22
CA TRP A 200 26.00 12.57 10.89
C TRP A 200 25.26 12.79 12.22
N VAL A 201 25.49 13.93 12.90
CA VAL A 201 24.83 14.27 14.18
C VAL A 201 23.31 14.38 14.03
N ALA A 202 22.83 14.84 12.87
CA ALA A 202 21.39 14.97 12.60
C ALA A 202 20.67 13.61 12.50
N TYR A 203 21.40 12.52 12.27
CA TYR A 203 20.86 11.17 12.12
C TYR A 203 20.95 10.33 13.39
N LEU A 204 21.51 10.88 14.46
CA LEU A 204 21.49 10.24 15.77
C LEU A 204 20.12 10.45 16.41
N ASN A 205 19.54 9.36 16.91
CA ASN A 205 18.37 9.46 17.78
C ASN A 205 18.75 10.04 19.15
N PHE A 206 17.75 10.43 19.94
CA PHE A 206 17.94 11.06 21.25
C PHE A 206 18.83 10.23 22.18
N LYS A 207 18.61 8.91 22.25
CA LYS A 207 19.42 7.99 23.09
C LYS A 207 20.87 7.87 22.58
N GLN A 208 21.06 7.84 21.27
CA GLN A 208 22.37 7.78 20.63
C GLN A 208 23.15 9.07 20.86
N LYS A 209 22.51 10.24 20.83
CA LYS A 209 23.17 11.52 21.14
C LYS A 209 23.79 11.54 22.54
N TRP A 210 23.10 11.03 23.56
CA TRP A 210 23.66 10.88 24.90
C TRP A 210 24.89 9.97 24.94
N LYS A 211 24.82 8.80 24.27
CA LYS A 211 25.97 7.90 24.16
C LYS A 211 27.14 8.57 23.44
N SER A 212 26.89 9.30 22.36
CA SER A 212 27.91 10.03 21.61
C SER A 212 28.57 11.13 22.46
N ILE A 213 27.80 11.90 23.23
CA ILE A 213 28.33 12.91 24.16
C ILE A 213 29.34 12.27 25.12
N LEU A 214 28.95 11.18 25.77
CA LEU A 214 29.82 10.47 26.71
C LEU A 214 31.11 9.96 26.04
N LEU A 215 31.00 9.31 24.89
CA LEU A 215 32.15 8.74 24.17
C LEU A 215 33.10 9.85 23.69
N ILE A 216 32.58 10.93 23.10
CA ILE A 216 33.39 12.04 22.59
C ILE A 216 34.06 12.81 23.73
N LEU A 217 33.39 12.98 24.86
CA LEU A 217 33.98 13.58 26.05
C LEU A 217 35.18 12.77 26.53
N LEU A 218 35.04 11.44 26.66
CA LEU A 218 36.13 10.55 27.07
C LEU A 218 37.28 10.54 26.07
N ILE A 219 36.99 10.54 24.77
CA ILE A 219 38.00 10.68 23.71
C ILE A 219 38.75 12.02 23.83
N THR A 220 38.05 13.11 24.13
CA THR A 220 38.66 14.43 24.30
C THR A 220 39.59 14.45 25.52
N ILE A 221 39.20 13.78 26.61
CA ILE A 221 40.05 13.58 27.79
C ILE A 221 41.30 12.76 27.42
N TYR A 222 41.18 11.70 26.62
CA TYR A 222 42.33 10.91 26.16
C TYR A 222 43.28 11.75 25.30
N LEU A 223 42.76 12.57 24.38
CA LEU A 223 43.57 13.49 23.58
C LEU A 223 44.33 14.48 24.46
N GLY A 224 43.66 15.07 25.46
CA GLY A 224 44.29 15.97 26.42
C GLY A 224 45.40 15.29 27.24
N TYR A 225 45.12 14.10 27.79
CA TYR A 225 46.10 13.30 28.53
C TYR A 225 47.32 12.93 27.69
N PHE A 226 47.13 12.48 26.45
CA PHE A 226 48.27 12.11 25.60
C PHE A 226 49.07 13.33 25.15
N PHE A 227 48.40 14.45 24.89
CA PHE A 227 49.06 15.72 24.58
C PHE A 227 49.95 16.17 25.74
N THR A 228 49.43 16.17 26.99
CA THR A 228 50.24 16.53 28.15
C THR A 228 51.36 15.53 28.40
N SER A 229 51.12 14.23 28.21
CA SER A 229 52.12 13.18 28.43
C SER A 229 53.33 13.21 27.47
N ILE A 230 53.20 13.90 26.33
CA ILE A 230 54.23 14.00 25.29
C ILE A 230 54.88 15.40 25.27
N TYR A 231 54.09 16.46 25.45
CA TYR A 231 54.53 17.83 25.20
C TYR A 231 54.71 18.70 26.46
N VAL A 232 54.22 18.27 27.62
CA VAL A 232 54.41 19.02 28.88
C VAL A 232 55.56 18.34 29.66
N PRO A 233 56.72 19.00 29.84
CA PRO A 233 57.86 18.41 30.54
C PRO A 233 57.56 18.16 32.03
N GLY A 234 58.17 17.13 32.62
CA GLY A 234 58.21 16.93 34.07
C GLY A 234 59.19 17.91 34.76
N GLU A 235 59.10 18.04 36.09
CA GLU A 235 59.94 18.97 36.87
C GLU A 235 61.46 18.63 36.89
N ASP A 236 61.86 17.45 36.38
CA ASP A 236 63.27 17.02 36.37
C ASP A 236 64.02 17.51 35.11
N THR A 237 65.08 18.27 35.35
CA THR A 237 65.80 19.14 34.41
C THR A 237 66.67 18.46 33.33
N MET A 238 66.43 17.18 33.04
CA MET A 238 67.07 16.45 31.93
C MET A 238 66.08 16.04 30.81
N ASP A 239 64.78 16.34 30.98
CA ASP A 239 63.70 16.01 30.02
C ASP A 239 63.51 17.04 28.90
N ASN A 240 64.22 18.18 28.93
CA ASN A 240 64.06 19.27 27.95
C ASN A 240 64.52 18.92 26.51
N LEU A 241 65.11 17.74 26.28
CA LEU A 241 65.58 17.28 24.97
C LEU A 241 64.66 16.22 24.32
N LYS A 242 63.57 15.81 24.97
CA LYS A 242 62.75 14.66 24.54
C LYS A 242 61.27 14.98 24.24
N SER A 243 60.94 16.21 23.84
CA SER A 243 59.62 16.45 23.22
C SER A 243 59.57 15.81 21.83
N ILE A 244 58.47 15.15 21.49
CA ILE A 244 58.27 14.59 20.14
C ILE A 244 57.93 15.74 19.19
N ASP A 245 58.96 16.38 18.68
CA ASP A 245 58.84 17.52 17.78
C ASP A 245 58.59 17.07 16.33
N ASN A 246 57.44 16.45 16.09
CA ASN A 246 57.02 16.01 14.74
C ASN A 246 55.73 16.73 14.27
N LEU A 247 55.80 17.39 13.11
CA LEU A 247 54.69 18.17 12.55
C LEU A 247 53.42 17.34 12.28
N PHE A 248 53.56 16.07 11.85
CA PHE A 248 52.42 15.19 11.61
C PHE A 248 51.66 14.85 12.90
N VAL A 249 52.37 14.51 13.98
CA VAL A 249 51.76 14.17 15.27
C VAL A 249 50.99 15.37 15.86
N ILE A 250 51.61 16.56 15.89
CA ILE A 250 50.97 17.79 16.39
C ILE A 250 49.74 18.14 15.53
N SER A 251 49.86 18.04 14.20
CA SER A 251 48.76 18.28 13.27
C SER A 251 47.56 17.36 13.52
N LEU A 252 47.82 16.07 13.81
CA LEU A 252 46.77 15.12 14.18
C LEU A 252 46.11 15.51 15.50
N PHE A 253 46.88 15.85 16.54
CA PHE A 253 46.31 16.30 17.82
C PHE A 253 45.38 17.49 17.64
N VAL A 254 45.84 18.54 16.95
CA VAL A 254 45.06 19.76 16.70
C VAL A 254 43.76 19.46 15.96
N PHE A 255 43.83 18.69 14.88
CA PHE A 255 42.63 18.33 14.11
C PHE A 255 41.65 17.49 14.94
N LEU A 256 42.14 16.48 15.65
CA LEU A 256 41.31 15.57 16.43
C LEU A 256 40.64 16.29 17.59
N LEU A 257 41.35 17.20 18.24
CA LEU A 257 40.83 18.05 19.31
C LEU A 257 39.75 19.00 18.79
N PHE A 258 39.99 19.70 17.68
CA PHE A 258 38.96 20.56 17.09
C PHE A 258 37.71 19.77 16.74
N TYR A 259 37.85 18.63 16.09
CA TYR A 259 36.68 17.85 15.72
C TYR A 259 35.92 17.30 16.93
N SER A 260 36.63 16.84 17.98
CA SER A 260 35.96 16.32 19.18
C SER A 260 35.17 17.43 19.90
N ILE A 261 35.74 18.63 20.02
CA ILE A 261 35.09 19.80 20.62
C ILE A 261 33.88 20.25 19.79
N PHE A 262 34.06 20.43 18.48
CA PHE A 262 32.97 20.82 17.58
C PHE A 262 31.84 19.78 17.59
N SER A 263 32.19 18.50 17.55
CA SER A 263 31.20 17.42 17.62
C SER A 263 30.42 17.44 18.94
N LEU A 264 31.10 17.63 20.07
CA LEU A 264 30.45 17.71 21.38
C LEU A 264 29.45 18.88 21.43
N LEU A 265 29.89 20.06 20.99
CA LEU A 265 29.10 21.29 20.99
C LEU A 265 27.86 21.17 20.08
N VAL A 266 28.03 20.66 18.85
CA VAL A 266 26.92 20.50 17.91
C VAL A 266 25.92 19.44 18.37
N ILE A 267 26.37 18.35 19.01
CA ILE A 267 25.45 17.35 19.57
C ILE A 267 24.66 17.97 20.73
N LEU A 268 25.31 18.73 21.61
CA LEU A 268 24.66 19.39 22.75
C LEU A 268 23.57 20.36 22.31
N PHE A 269 23.84 21.21 21.32
CA PHE A 269 22.85 22.16 20.79
C PHE A 269 21.71 21.50 20.02
N ASN A 270 21.93 20.33 19.41
CA ASN A 270 20.88 19.57 18.72
C ASN A 270 20.13 18.58 19.63
N LEU A 271 20.44 18.51 20.92
CA LEU A 271 19.79 17.58 21.85
C LEU A 271 18.30 17.94 22.08
N PRO A 272 17.92 19.22 22.28
CA PRO A 272 16.52 19.59 22.49
C PRO A 272 15.63 19.39 21.26
N THR A 273 16.20 19.51 20.05
CA THR A 273 15.44 19.44 18.79
C THR A 273 15.14 18.00 18.35
N SER A 274 15.97 17.03 18.75
CA SER A 274 15.81 15.63 18.34
C SER A 274 14.53 14.97 18.84
N SER A 275 14.16 15.22 20.10
CA SER A 275 12.97 14.60 20.69
C SER A 275 11.69 15.07 19.99
N VAL A 276 11.62 16.35 19.63
CA VAL A 276 10.50 16.93 18.89
C VAL A 276 10.45 16.38 17.46
N PHE A 277 11.59 16.29 16.77
CA PHE A 277 11.65 15.74 15.42
C PHE A 277 11.23 14.26 15.36
N GLU A 278 11.71 13.44 16.30
CA GLU A 278 11.32 12.02 16.40
C GLU A 278 9.82 11.87 16.60
N LYS A 279 9.24 12.66 17.51
CA LYS A 279 7.79 12.69 17.73
C LYS A 279 7.02 13.02 16.45
N LYS A 280 7.45 14.05 15.71
CA LYS A 280 6.83 14.43 14.43
C LYS A 280 6.95 13.35 13.35
N MET A 281 8.06 12.63 13.33
CA MET A 281 8.26 11.53 12.38
C MET A 281 7.35 10.33 12.70
N GLU A 282 7.15 10.02 13.99
CA GLU A 282 6.22 8.98 14.43
C GLU A 282 4.77 9.33 14.06
N GLU A 283 4.35 10.59 14.30
CA GLU A 283 3.04 11.10 13.87
C GLU A 283 2.82 10.89 12.36
N ALA A 284 3.82 11.21 11.52
CA ALA A 284 3.74 11.06 10.07
C ALA A 284 3.67 9.59 9.61
N ILE A 285 4.44 8.69 10.23
CA ILE A 285 4.42 7.25 9.91
C ILE A 285 3.06 6.64 10.27
N ASN A 286 2.49 7.01 11.42
CA ASN A 286 1.17 6.55 11.83
C ASN A 286 0.07 7.05 10.88
N PHE A 287 0.16 8.30 10.43
CA PHE A 287 -0.72 8.83 9.38
C PHE A 287 -0.61 8.03 8.07
N GLN A 288 0.62 7.74 7.63
CA GLN A 288 0.86 6.96 6.43
C GLN A 288 0.27 5.55 6.54
N ARG A 289 0.44 4.86 7.68
CA ARG A 289 -0.14 3.52 7.90
C ARG A 289 -1.66 3.54 7.80
N LEU A 290 -2.31 4.52 8.40
CA LEU A 290 -3.76 4.68 8.31
C LEU A 290 -4.19 4.91 6.85
N SER A 291 -3.48 5.77 6.12
CA SER A 291 -3.76 6.03 4.70
C SER A 291 -3.57 4.79 3.81
N GLN A 292 -2.58 3.95 4.10
CA GLN A 292 -2.26 2.75 3.31
C GLN A 292 -3.11 1.53 3.66
N SER A 293 -3.79 1.50 4.82
CA SER A 293 -4.64 0.38 5.25
C SER A 293 -5.73 0.00 4.24
N ILE A 294 -6.34 1.00 3.56
CA ILE A 294 -7.35 0.76 2.50
C ILE A 294 -6.80 -0.10 1.36
N GLN A 295 -5.53 0.07 1.00
CA GLN A 295 -4.98 -0.50 -0.25
C GLN A 295 -4.65 -1.99 -0.13
N GLN A 296 -4.57 -2.55 1.08
CA GLN A 296 -4.05 -3.91 1.30
C GLN A 296 -5.13 -5.00 1.43
N GLY A 297 -6.40 -4.69 1.12
CA GLY A 297 -7.49 -5.65 1.28
C GLY A 297 -7.81 -5.92 2.76
N GLU A 298 -7.53 -4.95 3.64
CA GLU A 298 -7.86 -5.04 5.05
C GLU A 298 -9.38 -4.97 5.29
N ASN A 299 -9.84 -5.66 6.32
CA ASN A 299 -11.23 -5.62 6.75
C ASN A 299 -11.51 -4.35 7.56
N GLU A 300 -12.76 -3.88 7.58
CA GLU A 300 -13.23 -2.73 8.37
C GLU A 300 -12.76 -2.80 9.84
N ASN A 301 -12.76 -4.00 10.42
CA ASN A 301 -12.26 -4.27 11.77
C ASN A 301 -10.79 -3.89 11.97
N GLN A 302 -9.93 -4.15 10.98
CA GLN A 302 -8.50 -3.82 11.04
C GLN A 302 -8.29 -2.30 10.97
N ILE A 303 -9.07 -1.60 10.15
CA ILE A 303 -9.03 -0.13 10.05
C ILE A 303 -9.34 0.50 11.43
N PHE A 304 -10.34 -0.01 12.15
CA PHE A 304 -10.65 0.44 13.51
C PHE A 304 -9.52 0.16 14.50
N ASP A 305 -8.90 -1.03 14.45
CA ASP A 305 -7.78 -1.38 15.32
C ASP A 305 -6.55 -0.49 15.06
N ILE A 306 -6.25 -0.21 13.80
CA ILE A 306 -5.17 0.68 13.39
C ILE A 306 -5.47 2.11 13.83
N LEU A 307 -6.70 2.59 13.64
CA LEU A 307 -7.14 3.91 14.10
C LEU A 307 -6.93 4.07 15.61
N LEU A 308 -7.43 3.13 16.42
CA LEU A 308 -7.30 3.20 17.88
C LEU A 308 -5.82 3.17 18.31
N THR A 309 -5.04 2.26 17.75
CA THR A 309 -3.62 2.11 18.11
C THR A 309 -2.79 3.33 17.71
N SER A 310 -2.98 3.81 16.49
CA SER A 310 -2.26 4.96 15.94
C SER A 310 -2.62 6.24 16.69
N SER A 311 -3.90 6.39 17.03
CA SER A 311 -4.40 7.50 17.84
C SER A 311 -3.77 7.48 19.24
N MET A 312 -3.81 6.35 19.94
CA MET A 312 -3.20 6.23 21.27
C MET A 312 -1.71 6.54 21.26
N SER A 313 -0.96 6.06 20.25
CA SER A 313 0.48 6.36 20.12
C SER A 313 0.74 7.85 19.87
N ALA A 314 -0.03 8.48 18.97
CA ALA A 314 0.19 9.87 18.57
C ALA A 314 -0.03 10.88 19.70
N VAL A 315 -0.95 10.58 20.63
CA VAL A 315 -1.27 11.47 21.76
C VAL A 315 -0.84 10.93 23.12
N TYR A 316 -0.07 9.84 23.14
CA TYR A 316 0.37 9.17 24.37
C TYR A 316 -0.79 8.89 25.33
N ALA A 317 -1.90 8.37 24.80
CA ALA A 317 -3.01 7.95 25.63
C ALA A 317 -2.66 6.65 26.35
N ASP A 318 -2.93 6.61 27.65
CA ASP A 318 -2.64 5.45 28.51
C ASP A 318 -3.60 4.28 28.21
N ALA A 319 -4.85 4.62 27.88
CA ALA A 319 -5.89 3.68 27.51
C ALA A 319 -6.86 4.28 26.49
N GLY A 320 -7.61 3.43 25.78
CA GLY A 320 -8.62 3.91 24.85
C GLY A 320 -9.56 2.82 24.37
N TRP A 321 -10.71 3.23 23.86
CA TRP A 321 -11.67 2.32 23.25
C TRP A 321 -12.44 2.98 22.11
N LEU A 322 -13.04 2.13 21.26
CA LEU A 322 -13.95 2.50 20.19
C LEU A 322 -15.33 1.90 20.46
N GLU A 323 -16.37 2.67 20.24
CA GLU A 323 -17.77 2.24 20.22
C GLU A 323 -18.28 2.44 18.81
N ILE A 324 -18.71 1.36 18.16
CA ILE A 324 -19.20 1.39 16.78
C ILE A 324 -20.65 0.89 16.78
N ASN A 325 -21.55 1.70 16.21
CA ASN A 325 -22.94 1.33 16.02
C ASN A 325 -23.04 0.43 14.78
N ARG A 326 -23.30 -0.87 14.97
CA ARG A 326 -23.68 -1.75 13.86
C ARG A 326 -25.19 -1.83 13.76
N ASN A 327 -25.74 -1.25 12.71
CA ASN A 327 -27.13 -1.53 12.32
C ASN A 327 -27.19 -2.93 11.69
N LYS A 328 -27.33 -3.96 12.53
CA LYS A 328 -27.85 -5.25 12.08
C LYS A 328 -29.29 -5.33 12.58
N GLN A 329 -30.21 -5.32 11.61
CA GLN A 329 -31.66 -5.53 11.73
C GLN A 329 -32.15 -5.75 13.18
N GLU A 330 -32.77 -4.70 13.73
CA GLU A 330 -33.57 -4.65 14.97
C GLU A 330 -32.86 -4.74 16.33
N THR A 331 -31.53 -4.89 16.41
CA THR A 331 -30.81 -4.74 17.69
C THR A 331 -29.59 -3.80 17.52
N GLU A 332 -29.57 -2.69 18.25
CA GLU A 332 -28.39 -1.83 18.37
C GLU A 332 -27.30 -2.58 19.15
N GLU A 333 -26.50 -3.40 18.46
CA GLU A 333 -25.30 -3.99 19.06
C GLU A 333 -24.12 -3.01 18.92
N LEU A 334 -23.61 -2.57 20.08
CA LEU A 334 -22.40 -1.76 20.19
C LEU A 334 -21.16 -2.66 20.12
N GLU A 335 -20.40 -2.58 19.04
CA GLU A 335 -19.08 -3.23 18.99
C GLU A 335 -18.07 -2.38 19.76
N ILE A 336 -17.44 -2.98 20.78
CA ILE A 336 -16.52 -2.28 21.68
C ILE A 336 -15.12 -2.86 21.55
N ARG A 337 -14.18 -2.05 21.03
CA ARG A 337 -12.76 -2.41 20.91
C ARG A 337 -11.95 -1.64 21.94
N ARG A 338 -11.12 -2.33 22.72
CA ARG A 338 -10.42 -1.74 23.88
C ARG A 338 -8.93 -2.05 23.82
N LYS A 339 -8.11 -1.09 24.22
CA LYS A 339 -6.68 -1.28 24.51
C LYS A 339 -6.34 -0.73 25.88
N ASN A 340 -5.57 -1.51 26.64
CA ASN A 340 -5.11 -1.19 28.00
C ASN A 340 -6.23 -0.85 29.00
N LEU A 341 -7.44 -1.38 28.81
CA LEU A 341 -8.60 -1.11 29.67
C LEU A 341 -9.44 -2.36 29.94
N SER A 342 -9.80 -2.61 31.20
CA SER A 342 -10.72 -3.67 31.60
C SER A 342 -12.19 -3.27 31.36
N PRO A 343 -13.13 -4.24 31.27
CA PRO A 343 -14.57 -3.94 31.12
C PRO A 343 -15.14 -3.09 32.27
N THR A 344 -14.74 -3.36 33.51
CA THR A 344 -15.24 -2.69 34.72
C THR A 344 -14.82 -1.23 34.76
N ASN A 345 -13.55 -0.95 34.45
CA ASN A 345 -13.01 0.42 34.45
C ASN A 345 -13.67 1.30 33.37
N ARG A 346 -14.10 0.72 32.23
CA ARG A 346 -14.83 1.47 31.19
C ARG A 346 -16.16 2.02 31.69
N LEU A 347 -16.94 1.20 32.39
CA LEU A 347 -18.27 1.60 32.88
C LEU A 347 -18.14 2.73 33.91
N GLU A 348 -17.16 2.65 34.80
CA GLU A 348 -16.83 3.71 35.76
C GLU A 348 -16.46 5.02 35.04
N VAL A 349 -15.63 4.95 34.01
CA VAL A 349 -15.25 6.13 33.21
C VAL A 349 -16.46 6.73 32.48
N ILE A 350 -17.35 5.91 31.90
CA ILE A 350 -18.58 6.39 31.25
C ILE A 350 -19.50 7.09 32.26
N GLU A 351 -19.65 6.55 33.46
CA GLU A 351 -20.44 7.17 34.53
C GLU A 351 -19.82 8.52 34.96
N GLN A 352 -18.49 8.59 35.05
CA GLN A 352 -17.77 9.83 35.32
C GLN A 352 -17.93 10.87 34.19
N ILE A 353 -17.95 10.45 32.92
CA ILE A 353 -18.25 11.34 31.79
C ILE A 353 -19.66 11.93 31.93
N LYS A 354 -20.64 11.13 32.33
CA LYS A 354 -22.03 11.61 32.52
C LYS A 354 -22.14 12.62 33.66
N THR A 355 -21.44 12.39 34.77
CA THR A 355 -21.54 13.20 36.00
C THR A 355 -20.60 14.43 36.03
N SER A 356 -19.57 14.49 35.18
CA SER A 356 -18.61 15.60 35.17
C SER A 356 -19.22 16.93 34.72
N LYS A 357 -18.94 18.01 35.48
CA LYS A 357 -19.32 19.39 35.16
C LYS A 357 -18.29 20.14 34.30
N GLN A 358 -17.08 19.60 34.14
CA GLN A 358 -16.00 20.19 33.34
C GLN A 358 -15.91 19.49 31.98
N LYS A 359 -16.77 19.92 31.05
CA LYS A 359 -16.81 19.46 29.66
C LYS A 359 -16.47 20.63 28.75
N SER A 360 -15.46 20.49 27.92
CA SER A 360 -15.21 21.41 26.80
C SER A 360 -15.62 20.72 25.51
N VAL A 361 -16.64 21.28 24.86
CA VAL A 361 -17.03 20.89 23.50
C VAL A 361 -16.11 21.62 22.53
N LEU A 362 -15.34 20.87 21.76
CA LEU A 362 -14.42 21.37 20.77
C LEU A 362 -15.07 21.21 19.41
N LYS A 363 -15.46 22.35 18.84
CA LYS A 363 -16.13 22.36 17.54
C LYS A 363 -15.26 21.71 16.48
N ASN A 364 -15.86 20.81 15.71
CA ASN A 364 -15.18 20.21 14.58
C ASN A 364 -15.12 21.23 13.43
N PRO A 365 -13.93 21.73 13.03
CA PRO A 365 -13.82 22.77 12.01
C PRO A 365 -14.27 22.30 10.61
N LEU A 366 -14.42 20.98 10.41
CA LEU A 366 -14.85 20.35 9.17
C LEU A 366 -16.37 20.09 9.12
N SER A 367 -17.11 20.43 10.17
CA SER A 367 -18.53 20.10 10.33
C SER A 367 -19.37 21.29 10.81
N LYS A 368 -20.63 21.34 10.38
CA LYS A 368 -21.65 22.27 10.91
C LYS A 368 -22.56 21.64 11.97
N ALA A 369 -22.47 20.34 12.22
CA ALA A 369 -23.38 19.59 13.09
C ALA A 369 -22.76 19.35 14.48
N THR A 370 -23.47 19.73 15.55
CA THR A 370 -23.01 19.64 16.95
C THR A 370 -22.71 18.20 17.40
N GLU A 371 -23.36 17.20 16.79
CA GLU A 371 -23.11 15.78 17.06
C GLU A 371 -21.75 15.28 16.54
N GLN A 372 -21.10 16.08 15.69
CA GLN A 372 -19.76 15.79 15.15
C GLN A 372 -18.66 16.56 15.89
N ASP A 373 -19.00 17.26 16.98
CA ASP A 373 -18.05 17.95 17.86
C ASP A 373 -17.35 16.98 18.80
N GLN A 374 -16.11 17.30 19.14
CA GLN A 374 -15.35 16.54 20.12
C GLN A 374 -15.69 16.99 21.53
N THR A 375 -15.50 16.11 22.50
CA THR A 375 -15.66 16.46 23.91
C THR A 375 -14.40 16.09 24.68
N LEU A 376 -13.78 17.08 25.31
CA LEU A 376 -12.74 16.87 26.31
C LEU A 376 -13.36 16.96 27.69
N VAL A 377 -13.15 15.93 28.51
CA VAL A 377 -13.66 15.84 29.88
C VAL A 377 -12.50 15.72 30.83
N VAL A 378 -12.47 16.54 31.88
CA VAL A 378 -11.46 16.46 32.96
C VAL A 378 -12.12 15.90 34.22
N PHE A 379 -11.45 14.95 34.88
CA PHE A 379 -11.92 14.31 36.10
C PHE A 379 -11.14 14.79 37.32
N LYS A 380 -11.83 14.89 38.47
CA LYS A 380 -11.23 15.36 39.74
C LYS A 380 -10.62 14.25 40.59
N LYS A 381 -11.16 13.03 40.55
CA LYS A 381 -10.75 11.88 41.36
C LYS A 381 -10.98 10.57 40.59
N SER A 382 -10.03 10.19 39.76
CA SER A 382 -10.03 8.93 39.02
C SER A 382 -8.58 8.59 38.62
N ASN A 383 -8.33 7.33 38.27
CA ASN A 383 -7.03 6.88 37.77
C ASN A 383 -6.67 7.61 36.46
N PHE A 384 -7.68 7.88 35.64
CA PHE A 384 -7.56 8.77 34.49
C PHE A 384 -8.06 10.17 34.88
N ARG A 385 -7.38 11.22 34.44
CA ARG A 385 -7.76 12.61 34.74
C ARG A 385 -8.30 13.37 33.55
N SER A 386 -8.14 12.86 32.32
CA SER A 386 -8.79 13.43 31.15
C SER A 386 -9.22 12.38 30.13
N VAL A 387 -10.27 12.70 29.36
CA VAL A 387 -10.77 11.88 28.24
C VAL A 387 -11.04 12.76 27.04
N LEU A 388 -10.51 12.37 25.89
CA LEU A 388 -10.87 12.93 24.59
C LEU A 388 -11.86 11.99 23.89
N ILE A 389 -13.04 12.50 23.59
CA ILE A 389 -14.11 11.80 22.87
C ILE A 389 -14.19 12.35 21.45
N VAL A 390 -14.03 11.48 20.46
CA VAL A 390 -13.95 11.85 19.04
C VAL A 390 -14.99 11.06 18.24
N PRO A 391 -15.96 11.73 17.59
CA PRO A 391 -16.94 11.04 16.77
C PRO A 391 -16.32 10.53 15.47
N LEU A 392 -16.75 9.34 15.04
CA LEU A 392 -16.45 8.76 13.75
C LEU A 392 -17.65 8.97 12.83
N VAL A 393 -17.49 9.82 11.82
CA VAL A 393 -18.56 10.22 10.90
C VAL A 393 -18.40 9.47 9.59
N ILE A 394 -19.38 8.69 9.17
CA ILE A 394 -19.39 7.94 7.90
C ILE A 394 -20.68 8.32 7.18
N GLN A 395 -20.61 8.73 5.91
CA GLN A 395 -21.78 9.22 5.14
C GLN A 395 -22.58 10.29 5.91
N GLU A 396 -21.89 11.28 6.47
CA GLU A 396 -22.47 12.37 7.28
C GLU A 396 -23.18 11.95 8.57
N LYS A 397 -23.21 10.65 8.90
CA LYS A 397 -23.81 10.11 10.13
C LYS A 397 -22.74 9.70 11.13
N VAL A 398 -23.00 9.88 12.42
CA VAL A 398 -22.10 9.40 13.47
C VAL A 398 -22.23 7.89 13.58
N ALA A 399 -21.23 7.18 13.07
CA ALA A 399 -21.15 5.72 13.10
C ALA A 399 -20.62 5.18 14.43
N GLY A 400 -19.97 6.03 15.23
CA GLY A 400 -19.38 5.62 16.49
C GLY A 400 -18.58 6.72 17.17
N HIS A 401 -17.97 6.39 18.31
CA HIS A 401 -17.12 7.29 19.08
C HIS A 401 -15.82 6.59 19.50
N MET A 402 -14.72 7.33 19.40
CA MET A 402 -13.43 6.95 19.96
C MET A 402 -13.18 7.70 21.25
N TYR A 403 -12.68 6.99 22.25
CA TYR A 403 -12.37 7.49 23.57
C TYR A 403 -10.90 7.27 23.86
N LEU A 404 -10.16 8.34 24.13
CA LEU A 404 -8.75 8.31 24.49
C LEU A 404 -8.59 8.84 25.91
N LEU A 405 -7.93 8.09 26.78
CA LEU A 405 -7.78 8.37 28.21
C LEU A 405 -6.34 8.76 28.53
N ASN A 406 -6.18 9.71 29.45
CA ASN A 406 -4.88 10.09 29.98
C ASN A 406 -4.93 10.24 31.51
N GLU A 407 -3.88 9.80 32.21
CA GLU A 407 -3.72 9.95 33.66
C GLU A 407 -3.49 11.41 34.08
N LEU A 408 -3.13 12.29 33.14
CA LEU A 408 -2.95 13.72 33.36
C LEU A 408 -4.21 14.52 32.99
N SER A 409 -4.48 15.60 33.73
CA SER A 409 -5.65 16.46 33.50
C SER A 409 -5.54 17.35 32.26
N ASP A 410 -4.30 17.64 31.82
CA ASP A 410 -3.93 18.43 30.65
C ASP A 410 -3.24 17.58 29.57
N GLY A 411 -3.50 16.26 29.58
CA GLY A 411 -2.85 15.29 28.70
C GLY A 411 -3.10 15.50 27.19
N PHE A 412 -4.16 16.23 26.82
CA PHE A 412 -4.52 16.51 25.43
C PHE A 412 -4.43 18.00 25.11
N ASN A 413 -3.45 18.37 24.28
CA ASN A 413 -3.31 19.74 23.78
C ASN A 413 -4.03 19.94 22.43
N LYS A 414 -4.12 21.20 21.97
CA LYS A 414 -4.82 21.53 20.70
C LYS A 414 -4.21 20.84 19.47
N GLU A 415 -2.90 20.66 19.45
CA GLU A 415 -2.20 20.04 18.32
C GLU A 415 -2.50 18.53 18.24
N MET A 416 -2.46 17.84 19.37
CA MET A 416 -2.86 16.44 19.53
C MET A 416 -4.31 16.22 19.08
N ILE A 417 -5.21 17.09 19.53
CA ILE A 417 -6.63 17.05 19.15
C ILE A 417 -6.81 17.18 17.63
N ASN A 418 -6.06 18.09 16.98
CA ASN A 418 -6.10 18.24 15.53
C ASN A 418 -5.57 16.99 14.80
N ILE A 419 -4.53 16.35 15.30
CA ILE A 419 -4.00 15.10 14.73
C ILE A 419 -5.04 13.98 14.81
N ILE A 420 -5.69 13.82 15.97
CA ILE A 420 -6.72 12.81 16.16
C ILE A 420 -7.93 13.07 15.25
N ASN A 421 -8.32 14.33 15.05
CA ASN A 421 -9.34 14.68 14.06
C ASN A 421 -8.98 14.20 12.66
N THR A 422 -7.73 14.45 12.23
CA THR A 422 -7.27 14.01 10.92
C THR A 422 -7.29 12.48 10.82
N PHE A 423 -6.90 11.77 11.88
CA PHE A 423 -6.93 10.30 11.90
C PHE A 423 -8.37 9.76 11.86
N ALA A 424 -9.26 10.30 12.69
CA ALA A 424 -10.68 9.92 12.70
C ALA A 424 -11.33 10.15 11.32
N SER A 425 -11.12 11.33 10.72
CA SER A 425 -11.64 11.65 9.38
C SER A 425 -11.07 10.73 8.30
N GLN A 426 -9.76 10.46 8.34
CA GLN A 426 -9.13 9.56 7.37
C GLN A 426 -9.66 8.11 7.51
N ALA A 427 -9.83 7.61 8.73
CA ALA A 427 -10.40 6.29 8.98
C ALA A 427 -11.86 6.21 8.52
N SER A 428 -12.65 7.25 8.78
CA SER A 428 -14.02 7.37 8.28
C SER A 428 -14.11 7.25 6.76
N ILE A 429 -13.29 8.00 6.02
CA ILE A 429 -13.22 7.92 4.54
C ILE A 429 -12.78 6.51 4.10
N SER A 430 -11.83 5.93 4.83
CA SER A 430 -11.31 4.58 4.55
C SER A 430 -12.41 3.53 4.62
N ILE A 431 -13.24 3.60 5.66
CA ILE A 431 -14.35 2.68 5.87
C ILE A 431 -15.46 2.90 4.85
N GLU A 432 -15.78 4.16 4.54
CA GLU A 432 -16.75 4.50 3.50
C GLU A 432 -16.36 3.90 2.14
N ASN A 433 -15.11 4.08 1.73
CA ASN A 433 -14.58 3.50 0.50
C ASN A 433 -14.64 1.98 0.51
N PHE A 434 -14.30 1.33 1.63
CA PHE A 434 -14.38 -0.12 1.76
C PHE A 434 -15.81 -0.63 1.55
N ARG A 435 -16.81 0.01 2.17
CA ARG A 435 -18.24 -0.36 2.02
C ARG A 435 -18.73 -0.15 0.58
N LEU A 436 -18.42 1.00 -0.02
CA LEU A 436 -18.78 1.29 -1.42
C LEU A 436 -18.17 0.31 -2.41
N LEU A 437 -16.90 -0.10 -2.19
CA LEU A 437 -16.26 -1.12 -3.00
C LEU A 437 -16.94 -2.48 -2.83
N GLY A 438 -17.34 -2.85 -1.61
CA GLY A 438 -18.11 -4.06 -1.34
C GLY A 438 -19.42 -4.09 -2.11
N GLU A 439 -20.22 -3.03 -2.02
CA GLU A 439 -21.49 -2.88 -2.75
C GLU A 439 -21.29 -2.89 -4.26
N ALA A 440 -20.23 -2.24 -4.78
CA ALA A 440 -19.91 -2.25 -6.20
C ALA A 440 -19.56 -3.65 -6.71
N LEU A 441 -18.77 -4.41 -5.94
CA LEU A 441 -18.41 -5.79 -6.28
C LEU A 441 -19.63 -6.72 -6.26
N GLU A 442 -20.51 -6.57 -5.28
CA GLU A 442 -21.76 -7.35 -5.21
C GLU A 442 -22.68 -7.05 -6.38
N ASN A 443 -22.88 -5.76 -6.71
CA ASN A 443 -23.63 -5.34 -7.88
C ASN A 443 -23.01 -5.86 -9.19
N GLU A 444 -21.68 -5.86 -9.32
CA GLU A 444 -21.00 -6.41 -10.50
C GLU A 444 -21.23 -7.92 -10.63
N ARG A 445 -21.19 -8.66 -9.52
CA ARG A 445 -21.51 -10.09 -9.49
C ARG A 445 -22.96 -10.35 -9.92
N TYR A 446 -23.91 -9.61 -9.34
CA TYR A 446 -25.32 -9.71 -9.71
C TYR A 446 -25.57 -9.44 -11.20
N LYS A 447 -24.94 -8.39 -11.75
CA LYS A 447 -24.99 -8.09 -13.19
C LYS A 447 -24.38 -9.20 -14.05
N LYS A 448 -23.31 -9.86 -13.60
CA LYS A 448 -22.73 -11.01 -14.31
C LYS A 448 -23.68 -12.20 -14.31
N GLU A 449 -24.32 -12.49 -13.18
CA GLU A 449 -25.30 -13.58 -13.07
C GLU A 449 -26.51 -13.36 -13.98
N LEU A 450 -27.08 -12.14 -14.01
CA LEU A 450 -28.17 -11.79 -14.94
C LEU A 450 -27.75 -11.94 -16.40
N ASN A 451 -26.55 -11.50 -16.76
CA ASN A 451 -26.02 -11.66 -18.12
C ASN A 451 -25.86 -13.14 -18.52
N ILE A 452 -25.48 -14.01 -17.58
CA ILE A 452 -25.40 -15.45 -17.82
C ILE A 452 -26.81 -16.01 -18.08
N ALA A 453 -27.78 -15.66 -17.24
CA ALA A 453 -29.17 -16.11 -17.41
C ALA A 453 -29.76 -15.66 -18.77
N LYS A 454 -29.50 -14.41 -19.19
CA LYS A 454 -29.90 -13.89 -20.52
C LYS A 454 -29.28 -14.68 -21.68
N LYS A 455 -28.01 -15.08 -21.56
CA LYS A 455 -27.36 -15.93 -22.58
C LYS A 455 -27.98 -17.32 -22.66
N VAL A 456 -28.32 -17.92 -21.51
CA VAL A 456 -28.98 -19.23 -21.45
C VAL A 456 -30.37 -19.14 -22.09
N GLN A 457 -31.18 -18.15 -21.72
CA GLN A 457 -32.52 -17.94 -22.29
C GLN A 457 -32.46 -17.77 -23.81
N ARG A 458 -31.54 -16.96 -24.32
CA ARG A 458 -31.37 -16.78 -25.78
C ARG A 458 -30.96 -18.06 -26.49
N ALA A 459 -30.11 -18.89 -25.87
CA ALA A 459 -29.71 -20.19 -26.42
C ALA A 459 -30.86 -21.22 -26.41
N LEU A 460 -31.93 -20.98 -25.65
CA LEU A 460 -33.16 -21.78 -25.69
C LEU A 460 -34.07 -21.38 -26.86
N LEU A 461 -33.85 -20.27 -27.55
CA LEU A 461 -34.65 -19.93 -28.74
C LEU A 461 -34.00 -20.52 -30.00
N PRO A 462 -34.78 -20.94 -31.01
CA PRO A 462 -34.22 -21.56 -32.21
C PRO A 462 -33.45 -20.54 -33.06
N GLU A 463 -32.24 -20.90 -33.49
CA GLU A 463 -31.48 -20.08 -34.46
C GLU A 463 -31.99 -20.27 -35.89
N ASN A 464 -32.45 -21.47 -36.23
CA ASN A 464 -33.04 -21.81 -37.52
C ASN A 464 -34.49 -22.23 -37.32
N LEU A 465 -35.38 -21.68 -38.15
CA LEU A 465 -36.81 -21.97 -38.09
C LEU A 465 -37.17 -23.05 -39.11
N ASP A 466 -37.88 -24.07 -38.67
CA ASP A 466 -38.37 -25.17 -39.52
C ASP A 466 -39.45 -24.66 -40.48
N HIS A 467 -39.20 -24.81 -41.78
CA HIS A 467 -40.13 -24.45 -42.86
C HIS A 467 -39.81 -25.22 -44.14
N ASP A 468 -40.69 -25.17 -45.14
CA ASP A 468 -40.46 -25.67 -46.49
C ASP A 468 -40.49 -24.54 -47.55
N SER A 469 -40.46 -24.91 -48.83
CA SER A 469 -40.51 -23.95 -49.94
C SER A 469 -41.86 -23.24 -50.10
N CYS A 470 -42.92 -23.68 -49.41
CA CYS A 470 -44.28 -23.13 -49.53
C CYS A 470 -44.49 -21.89 -48.66
N PHE A 471 -43.59 -21.56 -47.73
CA PHE A 471 -43.65 -20.30 -46.98
C PHE A 471 -42.26 -19.79 -46.56
N GLN A 472 -42.17 -18.51 -46.24
CA GLN A 472 -41.01 -17.89 -45.58
C GLN A 472 -41.37 -17.62 -44.14
N ILE A 473 -40.42 -17.80 -43.23
CA ILE A 473 -40.59 -17.47 -41.82
C ILE A 473 -39.38 -16.70 -41.29
N HIS A 474 -39.65 -15.69 -40.47
CA HIS A 474 -38.60 -14.95 -39.76
C HIS A 474 -39.06 -14.57 -38.37
N ALA A 475 -38.18 -14.71 -37.39
CA ALA A 475 -38.43 -14.34 -36.01
C ALA A 475 -37.41 -13.30 -35.52
N TYR A 476 -37.88 -12.40 -34.66
CA TYR A 476 -37.05 -11.41 -33.97
C TYR A 476 -37.49 -11.32 -32.53
N THR A 477 -36.53 -11.26 -31.61
CA THR A 477 -36.76 -11.13 -30.18
C THR A 477 -35.69 -10.25 -29.55
N GLN A 478 -36.06 -9.43 -28.59
CA GLN A 478 -35.11 -8.65 -27.80
C GLN A 478 -35.66 -8.39 -26.40
N ALA A 479 -34.85 -8.76 -25.40
CA ALA A 479 -35.08 -8.44 -23.99
C ALA A 479 -34.20 -7.22 -23.61
N PRO A 480 -34.74 -6.05 -23.27
CA PRO A 480 -33.96 -4.82 -23.05
C PRO A 480 -33.11 -4.85 -21.77
N ASP A 481 -33.71 -5.06 -20.61
CA ASP A 481 -33.05 -4.83 -19.30
C ASP A 481 -32.96 -6.06 -18.39
N GLU A 482 -33.81 -7.08 -18.56
CA GLU A 482 -33.82 -8.30 -17.73
C GLU A 482 -33.72 -9.59 -18.57
N VAL A 483 -33.88 -10.74 -17.90
CA VAL A 483 -34.07 -12.04 -18.55
C VAL A 483 -35.55 -12.20 -18.86
N GLY A 484 -35.86 -12.50 -20.12
CA GLY A 484 -37.23 -12.41 -20.61
C GLY A 484 -38.09 -13.67 -20.51
N GLY A 485 -39.41 -13.46 -20.55
CA GLY A 485 -40.46 -14.49 -20.53
C GLY A 485 -40.89 -14.97 -21.92
N ASP A 486 -40.65 -14.16 -22.94
CA ASP A 486 -41.01 -14.43 -24.34
C ASP A 486 -40.40 -15.73 -24.89
N TYR A 487 -41.21 -16.43 -25.68
CA TYR A 487 -40.84 -17.68 -26.33
C TYR A 487 -41.42 -17.78 -27.73
N TYR A 488 -40.64 -18.35 -28.64
CA TYR A 488 -41.14 -18.86 -29.91
C TYR A 488 -40.34 -20.10 -30.31
N ASP A 489 -40.98 -20.98 -31.05
CA ASP A 489 -40.31 -22.14 -31.64
C ASP A 489 -41.04 -22.64 -32.89
N THR A 490 -40.35 -23.49 -33.65
CA THR A 490 -40.88 -24.12 -34.85
C THR A 490 -40.46 -25.57 -34.90
N PHE A 491 -41.37 -26.46 -35.30
CA PHE A 491 -41.08 -27.89 -35.37
C PHE A 491 -41.58 -28.48 -36.69
N LYS A 492 -40.72 -29.21 -37.39
CA LYS A 492 -41.12 -30.06 -38.52
C LYS A 492 -41.69 -31.39 -38.02
N LEU A 493 -42.99 -31.64 -38.23
CA LEU A 493 -43.67 -32.90 -37.88
C LEU A 493 -43.58 -33.93 -39.02
N SER A 494 -43.66 -33.48 -40.26
CA SER A 494 -43.45 -34.27 -41.48
C SER A 494 -42.97 -33.38 -42.62
N ASP A 495 -42.80 -33.90 -43.83
CA ASP A 495 -42.35 -33.10 -44.98
C ASP A 495 -43.27 -31.93 -45.35
N HIS A 496 -44.55 -32.00 -44.99
CA HIS A 496 -45.56 -30.99 -45.31
C HIS A 496 -46.27 -30.43 -44.07
N LYS A 497 -45.85 -30.79 -42.85
CA LYS A 497 -46.53 -30.41 -41.62
C LYS A 497 -45.56 -29.74 -40.65
N PHE A 498 -45.83 -28.48 -40.34
CA PHE A 498 -44.98 -27.62 -39.52
C PHE A 498 -45.78 -27.04 -38.36
N VAL A 499 -45.14 -26.92 -37.21
CA VAL A 499 -45.70 -26.25 -36.03
C VAL A 499 -45.01 -24.91 -35.85
N VAL A 500 -45.78 -23.87 -35.55
CA VAL A 500 -45.26 -22.59 -35.08
C VAL A 500 -45.91 -22.28 -33.76
N VAL A 501 -45.08 -21.96 -32.77
CA VAL A 501 -45.54 -21.60 -31.43
C VAL A 501 -44.94 -20.26 -31.02
N ILE A 502 -45.75 -19.43 -30.38
CA ILE A 502 -45.31 -18.21 -29.71
C ILE A 502 -46.01 -18.13 -28.36
N GLY A 503 -45.34 -17.61 -27.35
CA GLY A 503 -45.92 -17.40 -26.04
C GLY A 503 -45.12 -16.44 -25.20
N ASP A 504 -45.71 -16.10 -24.06
CA ASP A 504 -45.09 -15.28 -23.04
C ASP A 504 -45.45 -15.82 -21.65
N VAL A 505 -44.48 -15.77 -20.74
CA VAL A 505 -44.58 -16.21 -19.36
C VAL A 505 -44.83 -14.99 -18.48
N SER A 506 -45.91 -15.02 -17.70
CA SER A 506 -46.23 -13.93 -16.78
C SER A 506 -45.11 -13.69 -15.76
N GLY A 507 -44.69 -12.43 -15.61
CA GLY A 507 -43.63 -12.02 -14.70
C GLY A 507 -42.36 -11.59 -15.45
N LYS A 508 -41.31 -11.23 -14.71
CA LYS A 508 -40.03 -10.79 -15.29
C LYS A 508 -38.85 -11.40 -14.54
N GLY A 509 -37.66 -11.30 -15.11
CA GLY A 509 -36.41 -11.72 -14.48
C GLY A 509 -36.18 -13.23 -14.51
N THR A 510 -35.40 -13.72 -13.55
CA THR A 510 -34.89 -15.10 -13.55
C THR A 510 -36.00 -16.17 -13.40
N SER A 511 -37.11 -15.84 -12.72
CA SER A 511 -38.24 -16.76 -12.56
C SER A 511 -38.97 -17.01 -13.90
N ALA A 512 -39.27 -15.94 -14.66
CA ALA A 512 -39.90 -16.05 -15.98
C ALA A 512 -39.05 -16.88 -16.95
N ALA A 513 -37.73 -16.64 -16.95
CA ALA A 513 -36.77 -17.40 -17.76
C ALA A 513 -36.73 -18.90 -17.40
N PHE A 514 -36.84 -19.22 -16.10
CA PHE A 514 -36.88 -20.61 -15.64
C PHE A 514 -38.17 -21.30 -16.11
N HIS A 515 -39.32 -20.66 -15.97
CA HIS A 515 -40.60 -21.17 -16.48
C HIS A 515 -40.61 -21.31 -18.00
N MET A 516 -39.99 -20.39 -18.74
CA MET A 516 -39.79 -20.49 -20.19
C MET A 516 -39.00 -21.76 -20.55
N SER A 517 -37.93 -22.08 -19.80
CA SER A 517 -37.16 -23.31 -20.01
C SER A 517 -37.96 -24.60 -19.72
N GLN A 518 -38.78 -24.61 -18.67
CA GLN A 518 -39.68 -25.72 -18.36
C GLN A 518 -40.70 -25.93 -19.49
N MET A 519 -41.29 -24.82 -19.94
CA MET A 519 -42.24 -24.81 -21.05
C MET A 519 -41.61 -25.36 -22.33
N LYS A 520 -40.41 -24.90 -22.72
CA LYS A 520 -39.70 -25.43 -23.88
C LYS A 520 -39.55 -26.94 -23.81
N GLY A 521 -39.08 -27.49 -22.69
CA GLY A 521 -38.90 -28.93 -22.51
C GLY A 521 -40.21 -29.72 -22.64
N ILE A 522 -41.29 -29.20 -22.05
CA ILE A 522 -42.64 -29.80 -22.15
C ILE A 522 -43.13 -29.76 -23.60
N PHE A 523 -43.03 -28.62 -24.27
CA PHE A 523 -43.55 -28.44 -25.63
C PHE A 523 -42.77 -29.28 -26.64
N GLN A 524 -41.45 -29.28 -26.54
CA GLN A 524 -40.59 -30.11 -27.38
C GLN A 524 -40.89 -31.61 -27.21
N SER A 525 -41.33 -32.03 -26.02
CA SER A 525 -41.76 -33.43 -25.79
C SER A 525 -43.15 -33.72 -26.35
N LEU A 526 -44.10 -32.79 -26.19
CA LEU A 526 -45.49 -32.97 -26.64
C LEU A 526 -45.65 -32.87 -28.16
N VAL A 527 -44.87 -32.01 -28.82
CA VAL A 527 -44.99 -31.76 -30.27
C VAL A 527 -44.67 -33.03 -31.07
N GLN A 528 -43.78 -33.89 -30.56
CA GLN A 528 -43.40 -35.17 -31.17
C GLN A 528 -44.56 -36.18 -31.27
N LEU A 529 -45.67 -35.93 -30.56
CA LEU A 529 -46.84 -36.79 -30.57
C LEU A 529 -47.82 -36.45 -31.71
N ASP A 530 -47.51 -35.47 -32.57
CA ASP A 530 -48.35 -35.01 -33.70
C ASP A 530 -49.83 -34.77 -33.30
N LEU A 531 -50.02 -34.07 -32.18
CA LEU A 531 -51.34 -33.82 -31.62
C LEU A 531 -52.05 -32.67 -32.34
N ALA A 532 -53.38 -32.73 -32.38
CA ALA A 532 -54.20 -31.59 -32.74
C ALA A 532 -54.00 -30.41 -31.75
N PRO A 533 -54.20 -29.15 -32.17
CA PRO A 533 -53.95 -27.98 -31.33
C PRO A 533 -54.65 -27.99 -29.97
N ASP A 534 -55.88 -28.48 -29.91
CA ASP A 534 -56.65 -28.62 -28.67
C ASP A 534 -56.07 -29.66 -27.72
N GLU A 535 -55.76 -30.85 -28.24
CA GLU A 535 -55.14 -31.91 -27.44
C GLU A 535 -53.77 -31.49 -26.91
N PHE A 536 -52.99 -30.78 -27.74
CA PHE A 536 -51.69 -30.23 -27.33
C PHE A 536 -51.86 -29.27 -26.15
N LEU A 537 -52.75 -28.27 -26.25
CA LEU A 537 -52.95 -27.27 -25.19
C LEU A 537 -53.47 -27.90 -23.89
N VAL A 538 -54.37 -28.88 -23.97
CA VAL A 538 -54.88 -29.58 -22.78
C VAL A 538 -53.77 -30.35 -22.06
N LYS A 539 -52.91 -31.07 -22.79
CA LYS A 539 -51.76 -31.79 -22.21
C LYS A 539 -50.69 -30.84 -21.71
N ALA A 540 -50.41 -29.77 -22.44
CA ALA A 540 -49.48 -28.71 -22.05
C ALA A 540 -49.92 -28.05 -20.73
N ASN A 541 -51.20 -27.65 -20.62
CA ASN A 541 -51.74 -27.07 -19.39
C ASN A 541 -51.61 -28.03 -18.20
N LYS A 542 -51.90 -29.33 -18.41
CA LYS A 542 -51.79 -30.36 -17.37
C LYS A 542 -50.35 -30.54 -16.89
N ALA A 543 -49.38 -30.58 -17.80
CA ALA A 543 -47.96 -30.68 -17.48
C ALA A 543 -47.45 -29.42 -16.75
N LEU A 544 -47.74 -28.25 -17.30
CA LEU A 544 -47.30 -26.96 -16.74
C LEU A 544 -47.93 -26.67 -15.36
N SER A 545 -49.17 -27.10 -15.12
CA SER A 545 -49.85 -26.92 -13.84
C SER A 545 -49.09 -27.50 -12.63
N GLY A 546 -48.30 -28.55 -12.86
CA GLY A 546 -47.45 -29.17 -11.84
C GLY A 546 -46.07 -28.52 -11.67
N CYS A 547 -45.65 -27.68 -12.61
CA CYS A 547 -44.30 -27.08 -12.64
C CYS A 547 -44.30 -25.57 -12.37
N LEU A 548 -45.39 -24.87 -12.71
CA LEU A 548 -45.53 -23.42 -12.52
C LEU A 548 -45.89 -23.06 -11.07
N GLU A 549 -45.33 -21.96 -10.58
CA GLU A 549 -45.78 -21.34 -9.32
C GLU A 549 -47.24 -20.90 -9.42
N LYS A 550 -47.97 -20.85 -8.29
CA LYS A 550 -49.42 -20.62 -8.30
C LYS A 550 -49.85 -19.30 -8.94
N THR A 551 -49.01 -18.27 -8.86
CA THR A 551 -49.25 -16.93 -9.39
C THR A 551 -48.79 -16.77 -10.84
N SER A 552 -48.09 -17.77 -11.40
CA SER A 552 -47.55 -17.74 -12.75
C SER A 552 -48.49 -18.44 -13.73
N PHE A 553 -48.62 -17.86 -14.91
CA PHE A 553 -49.32 -18.43 -16.05
C PHE A 553 -48.53 -18.16 -17.33
N ILE A 554 -48.90 -18.86 -18.39
CA ILE A 554 -48.27 -18.74 -19.69
C ILE A 554 -49.34 -18.47 -20.73
N THR A 555 -49.14 -17.44 -21.53
CA THR A 555 -49.95 -17.21 -22.71
C THR A 555 -49.30 -17.90 -23.91
N LEU A 556 -50.10 -18.57 -24.75
CA LEU A 556 -49.59 -19.29 -25.93
C LEU A 556 -50.48 -19.14 -27.15
N SER A 557 -49.90 -19.12 -28.34
CA SER A 557 -50.59 -19.43 -29.59
C SER A 557 -49.86 -20.56 -30.31
N TYR A 558 -50.60 -21.59 -30.71
CA TYR A 558 -50.08 -22.81 -31.33
C TYR A 558 -50.70 -23.02 -32.70
N PHE A 559 -49.87 -23.10 -33.73
CA PHE A 559 -50.26 -23.25 -35.13
C PHE A 559 -49.71 -24.54 -35.71
N VAL A 560 -50.52 -25.22 -36.51
CA VAL A 560 -50.17 -26.38 -37.33
C VAL A 560 -50.43 -26.00 -38.78
N ILE A 561 -49.37 -25.88 -39.56
CA ILE A 561 -49.38 -25.52 -40.98
C ILE A 561 -49.21 -26.82 -41.77
N ASP A 562 -50.20 -27.15 -42.59
CA ASP A 562 -50.17 -28.25 -43.55
C ASP A 562 -50.04 -27.67 -44.96
N THR A 563 -48.86 -27.83 -45.56
CA THR A 563 -48.51 -27.24 -46.86
C THR A 563 -49.03 -28.06 -48.04
N GLU A 564 -49.31 -29.35 -47.84
CA GLU A 564 -49.95 -30.20 -48.83
C GLU A 564 -51.43 -29.81 -48.98
N ARG A 565 -52.13 -29.63 -47.86
CA ARG A 565 -53.56 -29.23 -47.84
C ARG A 565 -53.79 -27.73 -47.93
N ARG A 566 -52.72 -26.93 -47.85
CA ARG A 566 -52.77 -25.45 -47.78
C ARG A 566 -53.69 -24.93 -46.67
N SER A 567 -53.59 -25.55 -45.50
CA SER A 567 -54.44 -25.24 -44.35
C SER A 567 -53.61 -24.95 -43.11
N VAL A 568 -54.13 -24.06 -42.27
CA VAL A 568 -53.60 -23.79 -40.93
C VAL A 568 -54.69 -24.13 -39.91
N GLU A 569 -54.36 -25.02 -38.98
CA GLU A 569 -55.16 -25.25 -37.76
C GLU A 569 -54.44 -24.60 -36.60
N TYR A 570 -55.15 -23.84 -35.77
CA TYR A 570 -54.51 -23.14 -34.66
C TYR A 570 -55.42 -22.98 -33.46
N SER A 571 -54.80 -22.81 -32.29
CA SER A 571 -55.49 -22.53 -31.05
C SER A 571 -54.71 -21.52 -30.21
N ARG A 572 -55.45 -20.64 -29.54
CA ARG A 572 -54.93 -19.58 -28.68
C ARG A 572 -55.22 -19.95 -27.23
N ALA A 573 -54.22 -19.88 -26.37
CA ALA A 573 -54.30 -19.96 -24.91
C ALA A 573 -53.96 -18.59 -24.32
N GLY A 574 -54.85 -17.60 -24.48
CA GLY A 574 -54.73 -16.27 -23.87
C GLY A 574 -53.71 -15.29 -24.48
N HIS A 575 -52.88 -15.71 -25.44
CA HIS A 575 -51.80 -14.86 -26.03
C HIS A 575 -52.29 -13.69 -26.88
N CYS A 576 -51.43 -12.86 -27.47
CA CYS A 576 -51.88 -11.78 -28.34
C CYS A 576 -52.69 -12.29 -29.56
N PRO A 577 -53.68 -11.51 -30.05
CA PRO A 577 -54.44 -11.88 -31.24
C PRO A 577 -53.53 -11.93 -32.47
N THR A 578 -53.84 -12.83 -33.40
CA THR A 578 -53.01 -13.06 -34.60
C THR A 578 -53.35 -12.04 -35.67
N LEU A 579 -52.34 -11.33 -36.19
CA LEU A 579 -52.51 -10.42 -37.30
C LEU A 579 -52.37 -11.18 -38.62
N PHE A 580 -53.43 -11.17 -39.43
CA PHE A 580 -53.49 -11.86 -40.71
C PHE A 580 -53.68 -10.85 -41.85
N TYR A 581 -52.93 -11.02 -42.93
CA TYR A 581 -53.11 -10.29 -44.17
C TYR A 581 -53.58 -11.25 -45.27
N SER A 582 -54.71 -10.91 -45.88
CA SER A 582 -55.23 -11.60 -47.05
C SER A 582 -54.79 -10.90 -48.33
N SER A 583 -54.08 -11.61 -49.20
CA SER A 583 -53.68 -11.09 -50.51
C SER A 583 -54.88 -10.86 -51.43
N GLN A 584 -55.95 -11.64 -51.26
CA GLN A 584 -57.19 -11.52 -52.02
C GLN A 584 -57.95 -10.21 -51.71
N ASN A 585 -58.03 -9.84 -50.43
CA ASN A 585 -58.74 -8.64 -49.99
C ASN A 585 -57.83 -7.40 -49.89
N ALA A 586 -56.52 -7.60 -50.01
CA ALA A 586 -55.47 -6.61 -49.82
C ALA A 586 -55.59 -5.85 -48.48
N SER A 587 -56.02 -6.54 -47.43
CA SER A 587 -56.28 -5.96 -46.11
C SER A 587 -55.73 -6.84 -44.98
N ALA A 588 -55.29 -6.20 -43.91
CA ALA A 588 -54.89 -6.87 -42.67
C ALA A 588 -55.97 -6.79 -41.59
N GLU A 589 -56.23 -7.89 -40.91
CA GLU A 589 -57.20 -8.03 -39.83
C GLU A 589 -56.67 -8.90 -38.68
N PHE A 590 -57.23 -8.74 -37.48
CA PHE A 590 -56.91 -9.61 -36.35
C PHE A 590 -57.90 -10.77 -36.31
N LEU A 591 -57.38 -11.98 -36.18
CA LEU A 591 -58.20 -13.18 -36.05
C LEU A 591 -58.86 -13.21 -34.66
N GLU A 592 -60.19 -13.26 -34.61
CA GLU A 592 -60.96 -13.34 -33.37
C GLU A 592 -60.89 -14.75 -32.76
N ASN A 593 -60.05 -14.90 -31.74
CA ASN A 593 -59.74 -16.21 -31.16
C ASN A 593 -60.00 -16.20 -29.65
N LYS A 594 -60.79 -17.14 -29.14
CA LYS A 594 -61.00 -17.33 -27.69
C LYS A 594 -59.94 -18.27 -27.13
N GLY A 595 -59.64 -18.12 -25.84
CA GLY A 595 -58.62 -18.93 -25.17
C GLY A 595 -58.32 -18.47 -23.75
N LEU A 596 -58.05 -19.41 -22.85
CA LEU A 596 -57.55 -19.13 -21.50
C LEU A 596 -56.06 -19.50 -21.40
N GLY A 597 -55.27 -18.67 -20.72
CA GLY A 597 -53.84 -18.93 -20.49
C GLY A 597 -53.57 -20.25 -19.76
N LEU A 598 -52.44 -20.87 -20.07
CA LEU A 598 -51.96 -22.09 -19.44
C LEU A 598 -51.55 -21.80 -17.99
N GLY A 599 -51.89 -22.72 -17.07
CA GLY A 599 -51.59 -22.58 -15.64
C GLY A 599 -52.60 -21.75 -14.86
N ILE A 600 -53.53 -21.05 -15.51
CA ILE A 600 -54.62 -20.30 -14.84
C ILE A 600 -55.65 -21.25 -14.23
N LEU A 601 -56.16 -22.20 -15.03
CA LEU A 601 -57.10 -23.23 -14.58
C LEU A 601 -56.43 -24.60 -14.60
N ARG A 602 -56.13 -25.12 -13.40
CA ARG A 602 -55.30 -26.33 -13.20
C ARG A 602 -56.12 -27.62 -13.00
N ASN A 603 -57.26 -27.73 -13.69
CA ASN A 603 -58.16 -28.88 -13.60
C ASN A 603 -58.71 -29.27 -14.99
N ASP A 604 -59.46 -30.37 -15.06
CA ASP A 604 -59.97 -30.93 -16.32
C ASP A 604 -60.98 -30.01 -17.04
N SER A 605 -61.47 -28.95 -16.40
CA SER A 605 -62.37 -27.97 -17.01
C SER A 605 -61.66 -27.02 -17.97
N PHE A 606 -60.31 -26.99 -17.99
CA PHE A 606 -59.53 -26.18 -18.94
C PHE A 606 -59.90 -26.44 -20.41
N LYS A 607 -60.21 -27.69 -20.76
CA LYS A 607 -60.63 -28.08 -22.11
C LYS A 607 -61.83 -27.29 -22.66
N ASN A 608 -62.69 -26.77 -21.78
CA ASN A 608 -63.87 -25.99 -22.17
C ASN A 608 -63.50 -24.58 -22.68
N TYR A 609 -62.25 -24.16 -22.48
CA TYR A 609 -61.72 -22.85 -22.87
C TYR A 609 -60.72 -22.94 -24.04
N VAL A 610 -60.59 -24.12 -24.65
CA VAL A 610 -59.71 -24.36 -25.79
C VAL A 610 -60.57 -24.44 -27.05
N PHE A 611 -60.23 -23.62 -28.04
CA PHE A 611 -60.97 -23.52 -29.31
C PHE A 611 -60.01 -23.71 -30.47
N VAL A 612 -60.34 -24.62 -31.41
CA VAL A 612 -59.57 -24.84 -32.63
C VAL A 612 -60.20 -24.05 -33.76
N ASN A 613 -59.39 -23.21 -34.39
CA ASN A 613 -59.75 -22.49 -35.59
C ASN A 613 -59.03 -23.09 -36.79
N ARG A 614 -59.66 -23.00 -37.96
CA ARG A 614 -59.12 -23.49 -39.21
C ARG A 614 -59.22 -22.42 -40.27
N MET A 615 -58.16 -22.28 -41.06
CA MET A 615 -58.14 -21.40 -42.22
C MET A 615 -57.37 -22.05 -43.37
N THR A 616 -57.64 -21.59 -44.59
CA THR A 616 -56.81 -21.91 -45.76
C THR A 616 -55.95 -20.71 -46.09
N PHE A 617 -54.78 -20.93 -46.67
CA PHE A 617 -53.89 -19.86 -47.07
C PHE A 617 -53.70 -19.84 -48.59
N GLN A 618 -53.58 -18.64 -49.14
CA GLN A 618 -53.23 -18.38 -50.53
C GLN A 618 -51.81 -17.86 -50.64
N LYS A 619 -51.33 -17.81 -51.88
CA LYS A 619 -50.06 -17.16 -52.19
C LYS A 619 -50.10 -15.70 -51.73
N ASP A 620 -48.98 -15.25 -51.15
CA ASP A 620 -48.77 -13.90 -50.60
C ASP A 620 -49.63 -13.54 -49.37
N ASP A 621 -50.36 -14.50 -48.79
CA ASP A 621 -50.96 -14.31 -47.47
C ASP A 621 -49.87 -14.25 -46.38
N ILE A 622 -50.12 -13.48 -45.32
CA ILE A 622 -49.12 -13.25 -44.25
C ILE A 622 -49.77 -13.44 -42.89
N ILE A 623 -49.09 -14.16 -42.01
CA ILE A 623 -49.41 -14.24 -40.58
C ILE A 623 -48.29 -13.54 -39.80
N VAL A 624 -48.66 -12.62 -38.92
CA VAL A 624 -47.76 -11.98 -37.96
C VAL A 624 -48.21 -12.34 -36.56
N LEU A 625 -47.30 -13.01 -35.85
CA LEU A 625 -47.42 -13.35 -34.43
C LEU A 625 -46.51 -12.41 -33.64
N TYR A 626 -46.93 -11.99 -32.47
CA TYR A 626 -46.20 -11.05 -31.65
C TYR A 626 -46.58 -11.17 -30.18
N THR A 627 -45.75 -10.61 -29.31
CA THR A 627 -45.98 -10.48 -27.86
C THR A 627 -46.42 -9.06 -27.50
N ASP A 628 -47.02 -8.89 -26.33
CA ASP A 628 -47.65 -7.64 -25.89
C ASP A 628 -46.68 -6.46 -25.83
N GLY A 629 -45.38 -6.72 -25.59
CA GLY A 629 -44.32 -5.72 -25.68
C GLY A 629 -44.22 -4.99 -27.02
N ILE A 630 -44.87 -5.48 -28.09
CA ILE A 630 -45.02 -4.73 -29.36
C ILE A 630 -46.28 -3.86 -29.36
N SER A 631 -47.43 -4.40 -28.95
CA SER A 631 -48.70 -3.67 -28.99
C SER A 631 -48.80 -2.59 -27.92
N GLU A 632 -48.27 -2.87 -26.72
CA GLU A 632 -48.34 -2.02 -25.53
C GLU A 632 -47.14 -1.07 -25.41
N ALA A 633 -46.20 -1.12 -26.34
CA ALA A 633 -45.07 -0.19 -26.40
C ALA A 633 -45.57 1.25 -26.46
N SER A 634 -45.22 2.07 -25.47
CA SER A 634 -45.75 3.43 -25.32
C SER A 634 -44.74 4.52 -25.71
N ASN A 635 -45.20 5.62 -26.30
CA ASN A 635 -44.40 6.83 -26.54
C ASN A 635 -44.31 7.75 -25.29
N HIS A 636 -43.66 8.92 -25.41
CA HIS A 636 -43.52 9.88 -24.29
C HIS A 636 -44.87 10.39 -23.73
N SER A 637 -45.91 10.40 -24.57
CA SER A 637 -47.27 10.79 -24.20
C SER A 637 -48.07 9.67 -23.54
N GLY A 638 -47.48 8.48 -23.37
CA GLY A 638 -48.14 7.29 -22.82
C GLY A 638 -49.11 6.62 -23.81
N GLU A 639 -49.07 6.98 -25.09
CA GLU A 639 -49.88 6.34 -26.12
C GLU A 639 -49.21 5.04 -26.58
N GLU A 640 -49.95 3.94 -26.56
CA GLU A 640 -49.50 2.61 -27.02
C GLU A 640 -49.39 2.56 -28.55
N PHE A 641 -48.48 1.72 -29.05
CA PHE A 641 -48.28 1.48 -30.48
C PHE A 641 -49.58 0.99 -31.14
N GLY A 642 -50.24 0.03 -30.50
CA GLY A 642 -51.63 -0.32 -30.74
C GLY A 642 -51.90 -1.07 -32.05
N TYR A 643 -53.06 -1.70 -32.08
CA TYR A 643 -53.47 -2.62 -33.16
C TYR A 643 -53.67 -1.96 -34.52
N GLU A 644 -54.20 -0.73 -34.58
CA GLU A 644 -54.46 -0.05 -35.86
C GLU A 644 -53.18 0.29 -36.63
N ARG A 645 -52.12 0.71 -35.92
CA ARG A 645 -50.81 0.97 -36.54
C ARG A 645 -50.21 -0.31 -37.12
N MET A 646 -50.32 -1.42 -36.39
CA MET A 646 -49.83 -2.72 -36.85
C MET A 646 -50.52 -3.17 -38.15
N LYS A 647 -51.86 -3.07 -38.23
CA LYS A 647 -52.59 -3.39 -39.48
C LYS A 647 -52.12 -2.53 -40.65
N LYS A 648 -51.98 -1.22 -40.41
CA LYS A 648 -51.54 -0.27 -41.45
C LYS A 648 -50.15 -0.62 -41.97
N ILE A 649 -49.20 -0.87 -41.05
CA ILE A 649 -47.82 -1.24 -41.40
C ILE A 649 -47.79 -2.54 -42.22
N LEU A 650 -48.52 -3.58 -41.79
CA LEU A 650 -48.56 -4.84 -42.54
C LEU A 650 -49.15 -4.64 -43.94
N THR A 651 -50.28 -3.92 -44.05
CA THR A 651 -50.97 -3.67 -45.32
C THR A 651 -50.08 -2.91 -46.31
N GLU A 652 -49.36 -1.88 -45.87
CA GLU A 652 -48.48 -1.06 -46.72
C GLU A 652 -47.20 -1.81 -47.17
N ASN A 653 -46.80 -2.85 -46.44
CA ASN A 653 -45.54 -3.55 -46.62
C ASN A 653 -45.68 -5.02 -47.02
N ALA A 654 -46.90 -5.51 -47.25
CA ALA A 654 -47.20 -6.91 -47.58
C ALA A 654 -46.47 -7.43 -48.83
N LYS A 655 -46.08 -6.55 -49.75
CA LYS A 655 -45.31 -6.90 -50.97
C LYS A 655 -43.90 -7.42 -50.69
N TYR A 656 -43.31 -7.09 -49.54
CA TYR A 656 -41.95 -7.49 -49.20
C TYR A 656 -41.89 -8.92 -48.64
N ASP A 657 -40.69 -9.47 -48.51
CA ASP A 657 -40.45 -10.76 -47.85
C ASP A 657 -40.61 -10.66 -46.32
N ALA A 658 -40.69 -11.81 -45.64
CA ALA A 658 -40.91 -11.88 -44.19
C ALA A 658 -39.87 -11.10 -43.36
N VAL A 659 -38.60 -11.09 -43.77
CA VAL A 659 -37.52 -10.38 -43.06
C VAL A 659 -37.71 -8.87 -43.20
N SER A 660 -38.01 -8.40 -44.40
CA SER A 660 -38.23 -6.97 -44.68
C SER A 660 -39.50 -6.44 -43.98
N ILE A 661 -40.54 -7.25 -43.86
CA ILE A 661 -41.75 -6.91 -43.10
C ILE A 661 -41.40 -6.75 -41.61
N GLN A 662 -40.75 -7.74 -41.01
CA GLN A 662 -40.34 -7.70 -39.61
C GLN A 662 -39.45 -6.47 -39.31
N LYS A 663 -38.43 -6.22 -40.15
CA LYS A 663 -37.53 -5.06 -39.99
C LYS A 663 -38.28 -3.73 -40.06
N THR A 664 -39.26 -3.63 -40.96
CA THR A 664 -40.10 -2.42 -41.07
C THR A 664 -40.95 -2.23 -39.82
N PHE A 665 -41.53 -3.30 -39.29
CA PHE A 665 -42.29 -3.27 -38.03
C PHE A 665 -41.43 -2.75 -36.87
N ILE A 666 -40.27 -3.37 -36.63
CA ILE A 666 -39.39 -3.00 -35.52
C ILE A 666 -38.84 -1.58 -35.70
N LYS A 667 -38.47 -1.18 -36.92
CA LYS A 667 -38.04 0.20 -37.18
C LYS A 667 -39.14 1.21 -36.85
N LYS A 668 -40.39 0.94 -37.26
CA LYS A 668 -41.54 1.82 -36.97
C LYS A 668 -41.89 1.86 -35.49
N LEU A 669 -41.70 0.75 -34.77
CA LEU A 669 -41.83 0.67 -33.32
C LEU A 669 -40.83 1.61 -32.63
N PHE A 670 -39.54 1.53 -32.97
CA PHE A 670 -38.51 2.42 -32.42
C PHE A 670 -38.73 3.89 -32.77
N GLU A 671 -39.10 4.19 -34.03
CA GLU A 671 -39.46 5.55 -34.45
C GLU A 671 -40.62 6.12 -33.62
N PHE A 672 -41.58 5.28 -33.23
CA PHE A 672 -42.72 5.67 -32.39
C PHE A 672 -42.33 5.88 -30.92
N CYS A 673 -41.43 5.04 -30.38
CA CYS A 673 -40.98 5.11 -28.99
C CYS A 673 -39.87 6.14 -28.74
N GLU A 674 -39.41 6.87 -29.77
CA GLU A 674 -38.38 7.93 -29.67
C GLU A 674 -37.08 7.47 -28.98
N ASP A 675 -36.60 6.26 -29.30
CA ASP A 675 -35.40 5.64 -28.71
C ASP A 675 -35.43 5.47 -27.16
N LYS A 676 -36.60 5.52 -26.53
CA LYS A 676 -36.74 5.09 -25.13
C LYS A 676 -36.55 3.58 -25.05
N ASN A 677 -35.86 3.09 -24.00
CA ASN A 677 -35.79 1.65 -23.72
C ASN A 677 -37.21 1.10 -23.61
N LEU A 678 -37.53 0.10 -24.44
CA LEU A 678 -38.74 -0.70 -24.28
C LEU A 678 -38.69 -1.34 -22.88
N ASN A 679 -39.78 -1.22 -22.12
CA ASN A 679 -39.83 -1.69 -20.73
C ASN A 679 -40.15 -3.20 -20.63
N ASP A 680 -40.45 -3.84 -21.76
CA ASP A 680 -40.79 -5.25 -21.85
C ASP A 680 -40.03 -5.98 -22.94
N ASP A 681 -40.05 -7.31 -22.85
CA ASP A 681 -39.60 -8.16 -23.93
C ASP A 681 -40.55 -8.03 -25.11
N TYR A 682 -40.00 -8.12 -26.32
CA TYR A 682 -40.83 -8.10 -27.50
C TYR A 682 -40.30 -9.09 -28.52
N THR A 683 -41.24 -9.89 -29.02
CA THR A 683 -40.99 -10.95 -29.98
C THR A 683 -41.98 -10.83 -31.12
N MET A 684 -41.52 -11.08 -32.34
CA MET A 684 -42.33 -11.08 -33.55
C MET A 684 -41.92 -12.25 -34.44
N VAL A 685 -42.90 -12.99 -34.94
CA VAL A 685 -42.72 -14.05 -35.95
C VAL A 685 -43.59 -13.70 -37.16
N VAL A 686 -42.98 -13.59 -38.33
CA VAL A 686 -43.65 -13.29 -39.60
C VAL A 686 -43.58 -14.51 -40.50
N ILE A 687 -44.73 -14.97 -40.97
CA ILE A 687 -44.90 -16.10 -41.89
C ILE A 687 -45.54 -15.56 -43.17
N LYS A 688 -44.91 -15.77 -44.33
CA LYS A 688 -45.44 -15.38 -45.64
C LYS A 688 -45.55 -16.58 -46.57
N PHE A 689 -46.76 -16.89 -47.03
CA PHE A 689 -47.04 -18.04 -47.90
C PHE A 689 -46.69 -17.73 -49.37
N LYS A 690 -46.21 -18.72 -50.12
CA LYS A 690 -45.68 -18.58 -51.49
C LYS A 690 -46.54 -19.17 -52.60
#